data_AF-A0A0V0UC12-F1
#
_entry.id   AF-A0A0V0UC12-F1
#
_cell.length_a   1.000
_cell.length_b   1.000
_cell.length_c   1.000
_cell.angle_alpha   90.00
_cell.angle_beta   90.00
_cell.angle_gamma   90.00
#
_symmetry.space_group_name_H-M   'P 1'
#
loop_
_entity.id
_entity.type
_entity.pdbx_description
1 polymer ?
#
loop_
_entity_poly.entity_id
_entity_poly.type
_entity_poly.pdbx_seq_one_letter_code
_entity_poly.pdbx_strand_id
1 'polypeptide(L)'
;MAAISVNDIKEKILTNPLNVEAWSDFLESVDEIPIEEARLMYNKLIETFPSSPQYWTSFIRFELSNSAFVQVEALFRRCLLKVLHIDVWKIYLAYVRDTKSCVTGFKKSIKEAYEFSLDKIGLDFYSYSVYHEFIKWLLQMLPESESGARKESEGADTNVDEIRRVFLRGISCPIENIAALWNDYEQFEKKYGGLTAQNRIDTARKVYLKTSEVAKCLEKLLVGINTKRISVPLQNTVSEKNQLSRWYAYIDYEKSNPLATQCFDLLVRRVIYAYEQVLMCFSDCLALWCDLISFMVQSIETANSRNEVDLSEKLSEEVSRTFERAMDAGMKDEYLIYFVYSQFLENQKRYSEVKEVLQSFIQIPNVDPTLAYIHFMQFANRTGSLDSARTIFKSAREDERTKCEMYIAAAEMEYRWKKDPTISVRIYELGLKRYKNDSKFACSYLKFVMGLNEDSNTRVLFERILSSGMLNEQSAVEVWNLYVEFESLVGDLATITKINQRRQHALTKRFQENPTAMLVDRYKFMNLLPCKKQELDLLGYMESSALKSETLSLTRTQCSTYPDISGLLPYKPRECPKGFFHYVAGGIFPPPAEVAKVLSVLPPPGCFHGPFVKVDDLFQFVEENLKSFKPKNVSSRECPKEFPKYKFAFVAASTMTGFNSADDLGALVLDPGHHSFRIGYAGDDNPKLDLPGVYGYIDDTLVSGDDTADGDLLQGGGYASNNKFRKYFIGTNAIHVPRAEVEYGSFLQDGLINDWDMFENVLMHTFNIFFMENTCNYPILFSEASWNTRTKRERLTEVMFEKFGIPAFYVAKNSVLAAFANGRQTAIVLDSGATHTTASPVYDGFCMTNAIVKTSLGGIALNNHIKKLFQEIGIEVVPKYMVKSKQPVSEGHPPRWKKKKNLPEVTSSFHDFGIKEVLEDFKASVCQVSDSALDPIIVDKFPRVNFEFPNGFSVDFGRERFEVGEALFDLSYLKGENIQPALSVSSAVHTSVNICDSDYRTALYNSVVVTGGNSLLSGFVDRFIHEVNTRSSSNAKVKIHSAVTASERRFGAWIGGSILASLANFQQMWISKQEYEETGRGIVEKKCP
;
A
#
# COMPACT_ATOMS: atom_id res chain seq x y z
N MET A 1 14.10 -46.53 26.63
CA MET A 1 13.19 -46.24 25.49
C MET A 1 12.76 -47.58 24.94
N ALA A 2 11.45 -47.85 24.88
CA ALA A 2 10.95 -49.13 24.36
C ALA A 2 11.24 -49.21 22.86
N ALA A 3 11.80 -50.32 22.39
CA ALA A 3 12.01 -50.56 20.97
C ALA A 3 10.64 -50.52 20.26
N ILE A 4 10.43 -49.52 19.41
CA ILE A 4 9.20 -49.40 18.60
C ILE A 4 9.21 -50.57 17.61
N SER A 5 8.11 -51.33 17.56
CA SER A 5 8.05 -52.49 16.66
C SER A 5 7.95 -52.03 15.21
N VAL A 6 8.70 -52.68 14.30
CA VAL A 6 8.63 -52.44 12.85
C VAL A 6 7.19 -52.58 12.31
N ASN A 7 6.36 -53.41 12.94
CA ASN A 7 4.94 -53.55 12.58
C ASN A 7 4.12 -52.29 12.92
N ASP A 8 4.41 -51.64 14.04
CA ASP A 8 3.72 -50.41 14.46
C ASP A 8 4.03 -49.26 13.49
N ILE A 9 5.28 -49.19 13.01
CA ILE A 9 5.71 -48.20 12.00
C ILE A 9 4.91 -48.39 10.70
N LYS A 10 4.80 -49.63 10.23
CA LYS A 10 4.03 -49.95 9.01
C LYS A 10 2.55 -49.61 9.15
N GLU A 11 1.94 -49.90 10.30
CA GLU A 11 0.54 -49.60 10.55
C GLU A 11 0.27 -48.09 10.56
N LYS A 12 1.15 -47.30 11.19
CA LYS A 12 1.08 -45.83 11.16
C LYS A 12 1.17 -45.28 9.73
N ILE A 13 2.07 -45.82 8.90
CA ILE A 13 2.25 -45.41 7.50
C ILE A 13 1.07 -45.84 6.62
N LEU A 14 0.49 -47.02 6.87
CA LEU A 14 -0.72 -47.47 6.18
C LEU A 14 -1.93 -46.60 6.50
N THR A 15 -2.04 -46.15 7.75
CA THR A 15 -3.14 -45.31 8.22
C THR A 15 -3.03 -43.88 7.68
N ASN A 16 -1.82 -43.31 7.71
CA ASN A 16 -1.54 -41.99 7.17
C ASN A 16 -0.18 -42.01 6.43
N PRO A 17 -0.19 -42.14 5.09
CA PRO A 17 1.04 -42.13 4.29
C PRO A 17 1.87 -40.86 4.44
N LEU A 18 1.26 -39.72 4.78
CA LEU A 18 1.93 -38.42 4.93
C LEU A 18 2.51 -38.20 6.34
N ASN A 19 2.49 -39.21 7.21
CA ASN A 19 3.02 -39.10 8.57
C ASN A 19 4.56 -39.09 8.60
N VAL A 20 5.14 -37.89 8.68
CA VAL A 20 6.59 -37.67 8.68
C VAL A 20 7.30 -38.33 9.87
N GLU A 21 6.68 -38.37 11.05
CA GLU A 21 7.28 -38.99 12.24
C GLU A 21 7.46 -40.49 12.06
N ALA A 22 6.44 -41.17 11.52
CA ALA A 22 6.52 -42.60 11.25
C ALA A 22 7.60 -42.94 10.20
N TRP A 23 7.81 -42.06 9.22
CA TRP A 23 8.91 -42.22 8.26
C TRP A 23 10.28 -41.93 8.87
N SER A 24 10.38 -41.02 9.85
CA SER A 24 11.61 -40.81 10.63
C SER A 24 11.95 -42.06 11.45
N ASP A 25 10.97 -42.65 12.14
CA ASP A 25 11.13 -43.90 12.90
C ASP A 25 11.64 -45.05 11.99
N PHE A 26 11.14 -45.12 10.74
CA PHE A 26 11.63 -46.09 9.74
C PHE A 26 13.10 -45.86 9.38
N LEU A 27 13.52 -44.61 9.15
CA LEU A 27 14.91 -44.32 8.78
C LEU A 27 15.89 -44.63 9.91
N GLU A 28 15.48 -44.48 11.17
CA GLU A 28 16.30 -44.83 12.34
C GLU A 28 16.42 -46.34 12.57
N SER A 29 15.40 -47.11 12.18
CA SER A 29 15.33 -48.57 12.37
C SER A 29 15.71 -49.38 11.11
N VAL A 30 16.17 -48.73 10.05
CA VAL A 30 16.37 -49.38 8.74
C VAL A 30 17.40 -50.51 8.76
N ASP A 31 18.43 -50.40 9.60
CA ASP A 31 19.49 -51.41 9.75
C ASP A 31 18.97 -52.70 10.44
N GLU A 32 17.83 -52.63 11.13
CA GLU A 32 17.17 -53.78 11.77
C GLU A 32 16.21 -54.52 10.82
N ILE A 33 15.93 -53.96 9.64
CA ILE A 33 14.95 -54.47 8.67
C ILE A 33 15.66 -55.26 7.55
N PRO A 34 15.13 -56.43 7.13
CA PRO A 34 15.68 -57.15 5.98
C PRO A 34 15.76 -56.29 4.71
N ILE A 35 16.86 -56.42 3.94
CA ILE A 35 17.19 -55.56 2.79
C ILE A 35 16.04 -55.44 1.78
N GLU A 36 15.40 -56.56 1.40
CA GLU A 36 14.30 -56.51 0.41
C GLU A 36 13.06 -55.77 0.93
N GLU A 37 12.79 -55.89 2.23
CA GLU A 37 11.67 -55.21 2.86
C GLU A 37 11.96 -53.71 3.04
N ALA A 38 13.18 -53.35 3.43
CA ALA A 38 13.64 -51.97 3.49
C ALA A 38 13.56 -51.29 2.10
N ARG A 39 13.91 -52.00 1.02
CA ARG A 39 13.74 -51.50 -0.37
C ARG A 39 12.31 -51.19 -0.73
N LEU A 40 11.37 -52.04 -0.32
CA LEU A 40 9.95 -51.84 -0.61
C LEU A 40 9.41 -50.61 0.14
N MET A 41 9.82 -50.44 1.41
CA MET A 41 9.49 -49.26 2.21
C MET A 41 10.11 -47.98 1.64
N TYR A 42 11.38 -48.01 1.21
CA TYR A 42 12.02 -46.87 0.56
C TYR A 42 11.35 -46.48 -0.75
N ASN A 43 10.93 -47.44 -1.59
CA ASN A 43 10.18 -47.13 -2.81
C ASN A 43 8.86 -46.43 -2.48
N LYS A 44 8.13 -46.91 -1.48
CA LYS A 44 6.91 -46.25 -1.00
C LYS A 44 7.18 -44.84 -0.44
N LEU A 45 8.31 -44.65 0.24
CA LEU A 45 8.72 -43.34 0.78
C LEU A 45 8.93 -42.31 -0.34
N ILE A 46 9.71 -42.66 -1.38
CA ILE A 46 9.99 -41.73 -2.50
C ILE A 46 8.79 -41.54 -3.44
N GLU A 47 7.87 -42.51 -3.51
CA GLU A 47 6.59 -42.35 -4.21
C GLU A 47 5.67 -41.37 -3.47
N THR A 48 5.72 -41.38 -2.14
CA THR A 48 4.94 -40.47 -1.29
C THR A 48 5.54 -39.06 -1.28
N PHE A 49 6.87 -38.95 -1.23
CA PHE A 49 7.58 -37.66 -1.14
C PHE A 49 8.62 -37.51 -2.27
N PRO A 50 8.18 -37.36 -3.53
CA PRO A 50 9.06 -37.36 -4.69
C PRO A 50 10.01 -36.16 -4.75
N SER A 51 9.70 -35.06 -4.08
CA SER A 51 10.48 -33.82 -4.02
C SER A 51 11.52 -33.78 -2.89
N SER A 52 11.50 -34.74 -1.94
CA SER A 52 12.32 -34.68 -0.73
C SER A 52 13.79 -35.07 -0.97
N PRO A 53 14.75 -34.13 -0.90
CA PRO A 53 16.16 -34.45 -1.13
C PRO A 53 16.71 -35.39 -0.06
N GLN A 54 16.26 -35.25 1.19
CA GLN A 54 16.71 -36.07 2.31
C GLN A 54 16.39 -37.55 2.11
N TYR A 55 15.18 -37.86 1.62
CA TYR A 55 14.74 -39.25 1.42
C TYR A 55 15.43 -39.90 0.22
N TRP A 56 15.59 -39.17 -0.89
CA TRP A 56 16.37 -39.64 -2.03
C TRP A 56 17.83 -39.93 -1.64
N THR A 57 18.47 -38.99 -0.94
CA THR A 57 19.85 -39.19 -0.46
C THR A 57 19.97 -40.40 0.46
N SER A 58 19.01 -40.60 1.36
CA SER A 58 19.03 -41.75 2.29
C SER A 58 18.91 -43.07 1.55
N PHE A 59 18.00 -43.18 0.57
CA PHE A 59 17.82 -44.39 -0.22
C PHE A 59 19.04 -44.68 -1.12
N ILE A 60 19.61 -43.66 -1.76
CA ILE A 60 20.81 -43.83 -2.58
C ILE A 60 21.99 -44.31 -1.73
N ARG A 61 22.18 -43.75 -0.53
CA ARG A 61 23.23 -44.18 0.41
C ARG A 61 23.02 -45.62 0.87
N PHE A 62 21.78 -46.02 1.13
CA PHE A 62 21.43 -47.39 1.47
C PHE A 62 21.78 -48.39 0.34
N GLU A 63 21.50 -48.06 -0.92
CA GLU A 63 21.88 -48.97 -2.03
C GLU A 63 23.40 -48.96 -2.28
N LEU A 64 24.08 -47.84 -2.04
CA LEU A 64 25.55 -47.75 -2.12
C LEU A 64 26.23 -48.59 -1.03
N SER A 65 25.74 -48.56 0.22
CA SER A 65 26.30 -49.40 1.30
C SER A 65 26.14 -50.89 1.02
N ASN A 66 25.08 -51.27 0.30
CA ASN A 66 24.81 -52.63 -0.15
C ASN A 66 25.48 -52.98 -1.49
N SER A 67 26.32 -52.11 -2.06
CA SER A 67 27.00 -52.32 -3.35
C SER A 67 26.07 -52.62 -4.54
N ALA A 68 24.82 -52.15 -4.48
CA ALA A 68 23.79 -52.42 -5.48
C ALA A 68 23.81 -51.36 -6.62
N PHE A 69 24.92 -51.28 -7.35
CA PHE A 69 25.16 -50.20 -8.32
C PHE A 69 24.11 -50.07 -9.44
N VAL A 70 23.51 -51.18 -9.87
CA VAL A 70 22.43 -51.17 -10.89
C VAL A 70 21.21 -50.41 -10.37
N GLN A 71 20.86 -50.58 -9.10
CA GLN A 71 19.74 -49.88 -8.49
C GLN A 71 20.07 -48.41 -8.27
N VAL A 72 21.29 -48.09 -7.84
CA VAL A 72 21.76 -46.70 -7.71
C VAL A 72 21.63 -45.95 -9.04
N GLU A 73 22.03 -46.55 -10.16
CA GLU A 73 21.88 -45.94 -11.49
C GLU A 73 20.39 -45.72 -11.85
N ALA A 74 19.52 -46.67 -11.51
CA ALA A 74 18.07 -46.53 -11.71
C ALA A 74 17.47 -45.41 -10.85
N LEU A 75 17.95 -45.22 -9.61
CA LEU A 75 17.51 -44.13 -8.74
C LEU A 75 17.93 -42.76 -9.28
N PHE A 76 19.18 -42.59 -9.72
CA PHE A 76 19.62 -41.33 -10.34
C PHE A 76 18.80 -40.96 -11.57
N ARG A 77 18.46 -41.93 -12.43
CA ARG A 77 17.59 -41.70 -13.59
C ARG A 77 16.19 -41.18 -13.20
N ARG A 78 15.68 -41.55 -12.02
CA ARG A 78 14.37 -41.13 -11.52
C ARG A 78 14.39 -39.73 -10.89
N CYS A 79 15.44 -39.38 -10.14
CA CYS A 79 15.42 -38.20 -9.27
C CYS A 79 16.28 -37.02 -9.73
N LEU A 80 17.37 -37.24 -10.47
CA LEU A 80 18.44 -36.25 -10.61
C LEU A 80 17.97 -34.92 -11.23
N LEU A 81 17.05 -34.98 -12.21
CA LEU A 81 16.46 -33.79 -12.84
C LEU A 81 15.23 -33.25 -12.11
N LYS A 82 14.65 -34.01 -11.18
CA LYS A 82 13.47 -33.61 -10.40
C LYS A 82 13.85 -32.97 -9.06
N VAL A 83 15.01 -33.32 -8.52
CA VAL A 83 15.48 -32.90 -7.19
C VAL A 83 16.81 -32.16 -7.35
N LEU A 84 16.71 -30.84 -7.46
CA LEU A 84 17.85 -29.94 -7.64
C LEU A 84 18.46 -29.54 -6.29
N HIS A 85 18.91 -30.51 -5.50
CA HIS A 85 19.55 -30.26 -4.20
C HIS A 85 21.01 -30.72 -4.20
N ILE A 86 21.92 -29.87 -3.72
CA ILE A 86 23.38 -30.08 -3.78
C ILE A 86 23.85 -31.45 -3.25
N ASP A 87 23.26 -31.96 -2.18
CA ASP A 87 23.65 -33.26 -1.58
C ASP A 87 23.44 -34.44 -2.53
N VAL A 88 22.37 -34.44 -3.34
CA VAL A 88 22.09 -35.51 -4.32
C VAL A 88 23.14 -35.49 -5.43
N TRP A 89 23.49 -34.30 -5.91
CA TRP A 89 24.47 -34.09 -6.98
C TRP A 89 25.91 -34.43 -6.54
N LYS A 90 26.27 -34.15 -5.28
CA LYS A 90 27.55 -34.59 -4.69
C LYS A 90 27.67 -36.12 -4.66
N ILE A 91 26.60 -36.82 -4.29
CA ILE A 91 26.59 -38.29 -4.26
C ILE A 91 26.64 -38.84 -5.69
N TYR A 92 25.98 -38.19 -6.65
CA TYR A 92 26.08 -38.55 -8.07
C TYR A 92 27.53 -38.46 -8.58
N LEU A 93 28.22 -37.35 -8.32
CA LEU A 93 29.61 -37.16 -8.74
C LEU A 93 30.56 -38.17 -8.07
N ALA A 94 30.36 -38.44 -6.78
CA ALA A 94 31.10 -39.48 -6.08
C ALA A 94 30.85 -40.88 -6.69
N TYR A 95 29.60 -41.22 -6.98
CA TYR A 95 29.24 -42.47 -7.65
C TYR A 95 29.91 -42.63 -9.01
N VAL A 96 29.84 -41.61 -9.87
CA VAL A 96 30.46 -41.66 -11.21
C VAL A 96 31.98 -41.82 -11.11
N ARG A 97 32.62 -41.09 -10.18
CA ARG A 97 34.06 -41.20 -9.93
C ARG A 97 34.45 -42.61 -9.50
N ASP A 98 33.73 -43.17 -8.55
CA ASP A 98 34.12 -44.41 -7.90
C ASP A 98 33.80 -45.64 -8.77
N THR A 99 32.67 -45.63 -9.50
CA THR A 99 32.23 -46.78 -10.32
C THR A 99 32.71 -46.78 -11.77
N LYS A 100 32.88 -45.61 -12.40
CA LYS A 100 33.27 -45.54 -13.82
C LYS A 100 34.78 -45.44 -14.02
N SER A 101 35.57 -45.38 -12.95
CA SER A 101 37.04 -45.27 -12.97
C SER A 101 37.76 -46.32 -13.82
N CYS A 102 37.17 -47.51 -13.98
CA CYS A 102 37.71 -48.64 -14.73
C CYS A 102 37.24 -48.73 -16.20
N VAL A 103 36.41 -47.80 -16.68
CA VAL A 103 35.83 -47.85 -18.04
C VAL A 103 36.75 -47.13 -19.05
N THR A 104 36.92 -47.71 -20.25
CA THR A 104 37.63 -47.06 -21.37
C THR A 104 36.93 -45.75 -21.75
N GLY A 105 37.63 -44.62 -21.65
CA GLY A 105 37.03 -43.30 -21.84
C GLY A 105 36.54 -42.61 -20.55
N PHE A 106 36.83 -43.15 -19.37
CA PHE A 106 36.47 -42.57 -18.06
C PHE A 106 36.75 -41.06 -17.94
N LYS A 107 37.91 -40.58 -18.42
CA LYS A 107 38.28 -39.15 -18.39
C LYS A 107 37.26 -38.27 -19.10
N LYS A 108 36.67 -38.74 -20.20
CA LYS A 108 35.63 -38.02 -20.93
C LYS A 108 34.31 -38.04 -20.13
N SER A 109 33.92 -39.21 -19.63
CA SER A 109 32.67 -39.38 -18.89
C SER A 109 32.62 -38.58 -17.58
N ILE A 110 33.71 -38.53 -16.80
CA ILE A 110 33.75 -37.75 -15.55
C ILE A 110 33.71 -36.24 -15.82
N LYS A 111 34.37 -35.79 -16.89
CA LYS A 111 34.30 -34.40 -17.35
C LYS A 111 32.86 -34.01 -17.72
N GLU A 112 32.21 -34.81 -18.56
CA GLU A 112 30.81 -34.62 -18.94
C GLU A 112 29.88 -34.60 -17.71
N ALA A 113 30.15 -35.43 -16.69
CA ALA A 113 29.39 -35.43 -15.45
C ALA A 113 29.54 -34.12 -14.64
N TYR A 114 30.75 -33.56 -14.55
CA TYR A 114 30.96 -32.26 -13.90
C TYR A 114 30.33 -31.11 -14.70
N GLU A 115 30.48 -31.09 -16.02
CA GLU A 115 29.87 -30.06 -16.88
C GLU A 115 28.35 -30.09 -16.78
N PHE A 116 27.76 -31.28 -16.81
CA PHE A 116 26.33 -31.50 -16.59
C PHE A 116 25.88 -31.04 -15.20
N SER A 117 26.67 -31.33 -14.16
CA SER A 117 26.36 -30.90 -12.79
C SER A 117 26.40 -29.37 -12.68
N LEU A 118 27.41 -28.71 -13.23
CA LEU A 118 27.50 -27.25 -13.22
C LEU A 118 26.37 -26.59 -14.01
N ASP A 119 25.86 -27.21 -15.08
CA ASP A 119 24.69 -26.71 -15.82
C ASP A 119 23.41 -26.69 -14.97
N LYS A 120 23.20 -27.72 -14.15
CA LYS A 120 21.97 -27.87 -13.36
C LYS A 120 22.04 -27.29 -11.95
N ILE A 121 23.16 -27.47 -11.24
CA ILE A 121 23.34 -27.08 -9.84
C ILE A 121 24.44 -26.03 -9.63
N GLY A 122 25.09 -25.55 -10.69
CA GLY A 122 26.17 -24.56 -10.57
C GLY A 122 25.73 -23.15 -10.15
N LEU A 123 24.41 -22.89 -10.08
CA LEU A 123 23.83 -21.66 -9.53
C LEU A 123 23.53 -21.76 -8.03
N ASP A 124 23.59 -22.97 -7.45
CA ASP A 124 23.37 -23.20 -6.01
C ASP A 124 24.43 -22.47 -5.19
N PHE A 125 24.01 -21.84 -4.09
CA PHE A 125 24.93 -21.16 -3.18
C PHE A 125 26.00 -22.12 -2.63
N TYR A 126 25.67 -23.37 -2.36
CA TYR A 126 26.56 -24.39 -1.81
C TYR A 126 27.33 -25.20 -2.88
N SER A 127 27.38 -24.71 -4.13
CA SER A 127 28.03 -25.40 -5.25
C SER A 127 29.56 -25.27 -5.30
N TYR A 128 30.19 -24.52 -4.38
CA TYR A 128 31.65 -24.31 -4.33
C TYR A 128 32.46 -25.60 -4.45
N SER A 129 32.10 -26.60 -3.67
CA SER A 129 32.76 -27.92 -3.70
C SER A 129 32.75 -28.58 -5.08
N VAL A 130 31.68 -28.43 -5.87
CA VAL A 130 31.59 -28.98 -7.24
C VAL A 130 32.56 -28.27 -8.17
N TYR A 131 32.63 -26.92 -8.09
CA TYR A 131 33.61 -26.14 -8.84
C TYR A 131 35.04 -26.51 -8.44
N HIS A 132 35.33 -26.55 -7.15
CA HIS A 132 36.66 -26.83 -6.61
C HIS A 132 37.16 -28.23 -6.99
N GLU A 133 36.31 -29.26 -6.86
CA GLU A 133 36.66 -30.63 -7.26
C GLU A 133 36.88 -30.75 -8.77
N PHE A 134 36.06 -30.10 -9.60
CA PHE A 134 36.23 -30.15 -11.05
C PHE A 134 37.54 -29.45 -11.49
N ILE A 135 37.83 -28.27 -10.94
CA ILE A 135 39.06 -27.53 -11.22
C ILE A 135 40.28 -28.35 -10.77
N LYS A 136 40.24 -28.92 -9.56
CA LYS A 136 41.32 -29.77 -9.05
C LYS A 136 41.55 -30.98 -9.96
N TRP A 137 40.49 -31.61 -10.44
CA TRP A 137 40.57 -32.73 -11.38
C TRP A 137 41.17 -32.31 -12.73
N LEU A 138 40.76 -31.17 -13.29
CA LEU A 138 41.32 -30.64 -14.53
C LEU A 138 42.82 -30.27 -14.37
N LEU A 139 43.21 -29.69 -13.24
CA LEU A 139 44.62 -29.35 -12.96
C LEU A 139 45.52 -30.59 -12.92
N GLN A 140 45.02 -31.72 -12.40
CA GLN A 140 45.74 -33.00 -12.40
C GLN A 140 45.96 -33.58 -13.81
N MET A 141 45.20 -33.11 -14.81
CA MET A 141 45.35 -33.56 -16.20
C MET A 141 46.37 -32.73 -16.99
N LEU A 142 46.93 -31.66 -16.41
CA LEU A 142 48.00 -30.89 -17.05
C LEU A 142 49.33 -31.65 -16.98
N PRO A 143 50.12 -31.70 -18.07
CA PRO A 143 51.44 -32.33 -18.04
C PRO A 143 52.39 -31.58 -17.09
N GLU A 144 53.09 -32.32 -16.23
CA GLU A 144 54.18 -31.78 -15.39
C GLU A 144 55.36 -31.39 -16.29
N SER A 145 55.46 -30.12 -16.65
CA SER A 145 56.65 -29.62 -17.35
C SER A 145 57.74 -29.29 -16.33
N GLU A 146 58.64 -30.25 -16.08
CA GLU A 146 59.98 -29.93 -15.61
C GLU A 146 60.69 -29.11 -16.70
N SER A 147 61.29 -27.98 -16.32
CA SER A 147 62.12 -27.07 -17.13
C SER A 147 61.42 -26.22 -18.21
N GLY A 148 60.97 -25.02 -17.81
CA GLY A 148 61.37 -23.72 -18.37
C GLY A 148 61.19 -23.36 -19.86
N ALA A 149 60.78 -24.27 -20.75
CA ALA A 149 60.60 -23.97 -22.17
C ALA A 149 59.27 -24.57 -22.67
N ARG A 150 58.26 -23.71 -22.86
CA ARG A 150 57.00 -24.07 -23.53
C ARG A 150 57.33 -24.49 -24.97
N LYS A 151 57.30 -25.79 -25.24
CA LYS A 151 57.12 -26.29 -26.60
C LYS A 151 55.64 -26.16 -26.95
N GLU A 152 55.37 -25.35 -27.96
CA GLU A 152 54.09 -25.26 -28.67
C GLU A 152 53.64 -26.68 -29.05
N SER A 153 52.68 -27.20 -28.29
CA SER A 153 51.91 -28.38 -28.67
C SER A 153 50.45 -27.99 -28.54
N GLU A 154 49.71 -28.07 -29.65
CA GLU A 154 48.34 -27.54 -29.82
C GLU A 154 47.32 -28.07 -28.78
N GLY A 155 47.65 -29.14 -28.04
CA GLY A 155 46.81 -29.72 -27.00
C GLY A 155 47.02 -29.19 -25.56
N ALA A 156 48.08 -28.44 -25.29
CA ALA A 156 48.36 -27.95 -23.93
C ALA A 156 47.60 -26.64 -23.59
N ASP A 157 47.44 -25.73 -24.56
CA ASP A 157 46.75 -24.46 -24.36
C ASP A 157 45.22 -24.61 -24.23
N THR A 158 44.63 -25.60 -24.91
CA THR A 158 43.18 -25.87 -24.86
C THR A 158 42.69 -26.33 -23.49
N ASN A 159 43.51 -27.08 -22.73
CA ASN A 159 43.17 -27.52 -21.37
C ASN A 159 43.29 -26.38 -20.34
N VAL A 160 44.23 -25.45 -20.53
CA VAL A 160 44.37 -24.27 -19.66
C VAL A 160 43.20 -23.31 -19.87
N ASP A 161 42.77 -23.10 -21.12
CA ASP A 161 41.59 -22.29 -21.44
C ASP A 161 40.30 -22.86 -20.85
N GLU A 162 40.19 -24.17 -20.78
CA GLU A 162 39.08 -24.86 -20.13
C GLU A 162 39.05 -24.65 -18.62
N ILE A 163 40.18 -24.84 -17.93
CA ILE A 163 40.27 -24.55 -16.49
C ILE A 163 39.88 -23.09 -16.22
N ARG A 164 40.38 -22.16 -17.04
CA ARG A 164 40.04 -20.74 -16.96
C ARG A 164 38.53 -20.52 -17.11
N ARG A 165 37.88 -21.17 -18.07
CA ARG A 165 36.42 -21.08 -18.29
C ARG A 165 35.64 -21.49 -17.04
N VAL A 166 36.05 -22.58 -16.39
CA VAL A 166 35.39 -23.08 -15.16
C VAL A 166 35.59 -22.11 -13.99
N PHE A 167 36.80 -21.57 -13.81
CA PHE A 167 37.06 -20.52 -12.81
C PHE A 167 36.18 -19.29 -13.02
N LEU A 168 36.17 -18.73 -14.24
CA LEU A 168 35.41 -17.52 -14.56
C LEU A 168 33.91 -17.74 -14.38
N ARG A 169 33.40 -18.94 -14.69
CA ARG A 169 32.01 -19.31 -14.43
C ARG A 169 31.69 -19.28 -12.93
N GLY A 170 32.54 -19.89 -12.10
CA GLY A 170 32.35 -19.92 -10.64
C GLY A 170 32.49 -18.55 -9.99
N ILE A 171 33.47 -17.73 -10.42
CA ILE A 171 33.69 -16.36 -9.92
C ILE A 171 32.52 -15.42 -10.27
N SER A 172 31.76 -15.72 -11.32
CA SER A 172 30.57 -14.96 -11.72
C SER A 172 29.29 -15.41 -11.02
N CYS A 173 29.35 -16.48 -10.21
CA CYS A 173 28.21 -17.02 -9.47
C CYS A 173 28.34 -16.70 -7.97
N PRO A 174 27.31 -16.12 -7.32
CA PRO A 174 27.29 -15.92 -5.87
C PRO A 174 27.23 -17.25 -5.12
N ILE A 175 28.40 -17.82 -4.83
CA ILE A 175 28.56 -19.12 -4.15
C ILE A 175 29.28 -18.94 -2.80
N GLU A 176 29.12 -19.93 -1.91
CA GLU A 176 29.87 -20.03 -0.66
C GLU A 176 31.38 -20.07 -0.95
N ASN A 177 32.21 -19.57 -0.03
CA ASN A 177 33.68 -19.64 -0.16
C ASN A 177 34.25 -19.10 -1.49
N ILE A 178 33.56 -18.19 -2.18
CA ILE A 178 34.01 -17.57 -3.44
C ILE A 178 35.40 -16.91 -3.32
N ALA A 179 35.77 -16.42 -2.13
CA ALA A 179 37.09 -15.87 -1.85
C ALA A 179 38.22 -16.90 -2.00
N ALA A 180 38.00 -18.15 -1.61
CA ALA A 180 38.96 -19.23 -1.82
C ALA A 180 39.11 -19.54 -3.31
N LEU A 181 37.99 -19.61 -4.04
CA LEU A 181 38.00 -19.80 -5.49
C LEU A 181 38.74 -18.69 -6.23
N TRP A 182 38.56 -17.43 -5.80
CA TRP A 182 39.28 -16.28 -6.32
C TRP A 182 40.79 -16.38 -6.09
N ASN A 183 41.22 -16.75 -4.88
CA ASN A 183 42.63 -16.93 -4.55
C ASN A 183 43.27 -18.02 -5.41
N ASP A 184 42.56 -19.13 -5.63
CA ASP A 184 43.01 -20.22 -6.50
C ASP A 184 43.14 -19.75 -7.96
N TYR A 185 42.21 -18.93 -8.45
CA TYR A 185 42.27 -18.35 -9.79
C TYR A 185 43.45 -17.39 -9.97
N GLU A 186 43.73 -16.53 -9.00
CA GLU A 186 44.89 -15.64 -9.06
C GLU A 186 46.21 -16.41 -9.11
N GLN A 187 46.33 -17.48 -8.33
CA GLN A 187 47.50 -18.37 -8.38
C GLN A 187 47.61 -19.10 -9.72
N PHE A 188 46.48 -19.56 -10.25
CA PHE A 188 46.39 -20.20 -11.56
C PHE A 188 46.83 -19.28 -12.69
N GLU A 189 46.32 -18.04 -12.77
CA GLU A 189 46.72 -17.09 -13.82
C GLU A 189 48.18 -16.67 -13.68
N LYS A 190 48.70 -16.49 -12.45
CA LYS A 190 50.14 -16.21 -12.24
C LYS A 190 51.02 -17.36 -12.74
N LYS A 191 50.58 -18.60 -12.60
CA LYS A 191 51.34 -19.78 -13.01
C LYS A 191 51.22 -20.10 -14.50
N TYR A 192 50.02 -19.98 -15.08
CA TYR A 192 49.72 -20.43 -16.45
C TYR A 192 49.33 -19.33 -17.44
N GLY A 193 48.99 -18.11 -16.97
CA GLY A 193 48.44 -17.01 -17.78
C GLY A 193 49.44 -16.25 -18.64
N GLY A 194 50.76 -16.44 -18.44
CA GLY A 194 51.81 -15.80 -19.24
C GLY A 194 51.79 -14.26 -19.13
N LEU A 195 52.15 -13.56 -20.21
CA LEU A 195 52.28 -12.09 -20.23
C LEU A 195 50.94 -11.34 -20.02
N THR A 196 49.80 -11.99 -20.29
CA THR A 196 48.46 -11.37 -20.17
C THR A 196 47.74 -11.69 -18.85
N ALA A 197 48.39 -12.45 -17.95
CA ALA A 197 47.83 -12.89 -16.68
C ALA A 197 47.27 -11.72 -15.85
N GLN A 198 48.04 -10.64 -15.69
CA GLN A 198 47.65 -9.51 -14.85
C GLN A 198 46.38 -8.81 -15.39
N ASN A 199 46.31 -8.57 -16.70
CA ASN A 199 45.13 -7.94 -17.32
C ASN A 199 43.85 -8.78 -17.12
N ARG A 200 43.97 -10.11 -17.21
CA ARG A 200 42.84 -11.03 -16.97
C ARG A 200 42.42 -11.05 -15.51
N ILE A 201 43.37 -11.04 -14.58
CA ILE A 201 43.09 -10.92 -13.14
C ILE A 201 42.36 -9.59 -12.88
N ASP A 202 42.84 -8.47 -13.41
CA ASP A 202 42.24 -7.16 -13.18
C ASP A 202 40.80 -7.05 -13.73
N THR A 203 40.54 -7.69 -14.88
CA THR A 203 39.18 -7.76 -15.44
C THR A 203 38.26 -8.64 -14.59
N ALA A 204 38.72 -9.84 -14.23
CA ALA A 204 37.93 -10.78 -13.42
C ALA A 204 37.69 -10.25 -11.99
N ARG A 205 38.62 -9.46 -11.43
CA ARG A 205 38.52 -8.88 -10.10
C ARG A 205 37.28 -7.99 -9.94
N LYS A 206 36.92 -7.25 -10.99
CA LYS A 206 35.71 -6.40 -10.97
C LYS A 206 34.44 -7.24 -10.81
N VAL A 207 34.36 -8.35 -11.54
CA VAL A 207 33.24 -9.31 -11.46
C VAL A 207 33.22 -9.99 -10.09
N TYR A 208 34.39 -10.44 -9.61
CA TYR A 208 34.53 -11.06 -8.30
C TYR A 208 34.04 -10.16 -7.16
N LEU A 209 34.47 -8.89 -7.12
CA LEU A 209 34.10 -7.98 -6.02
C LEU A 209 32.58 -7.82 -5.92
N LYS A 210 31.92 -7.58 -7.06
CA LYS A 210 30.45 -7.47 -7.12
C LYS A 210 29.77 -8.78 -6.73
N THR A 211 30.25 -9.91 -7.26
CA THR A 211 29.67 -11.23 -6.98
C THR A 211 29.85 -11.63 -5.52
N SER A 212 30.98 -11.28 -4.91
CA SER A 212 31.29 -11.52 -3.49
C SER A 212 30.39 -10.71 -2.55
N GLU A 213 30.08 -9.46 -2.89
CA GLU A 213 29.09 -8.66 -2.15
C GLU A 213 27.70 -9.30 -2.20
N VAL A 214 27.27 -9.73 -3.39
CA VAL A 214 25.99 -10.43 -3.57
C VAL A 214 25.97 -11.75 -2.81
N ALA A 215 27.07 -12.52 -2.83
CA ALA A 215 27.19 -13.78 -2.11
C ALA A 215 27.02 -13.59 -0.58
N LYS A 216 27.60 -12.53 0.00
CA LYS A 216 27.44 -12.19 1.42
C LYS A 216 26.00 -11.80 1.79
N CYS A 217 25.32 -11.09 0.91
CA CYS A 217 23.90 -10.75 1.11
C CYS A 217 23.03 -12.00 1.01
N LEU A 218 23.29 -12.85 0.02
CA LEU A 218 22.59 -14.11 -0.18
C LEU A 218 22.79 -15.06 1.00
N GLU A 219 24.01 -15.17 1.53
CA GLU A 219 24.32 -15.94 2.74
C GLU A 219 23.39 -15.55 3.90
N LYS A 220 23.25 -14.23 4.18
CA LYS A 220 22.37 -13.72 5.24
C LYS A 220 20.89 -14.05 5.01
N LEU A 221 20.43 -14.04 3.75
CA LEU A 221 19.05 -14.37 3.41
C LEU A 221 18.75 -15.87 3.58
N LEU A 222 19.72 -16.72 3.22
CA LEU A 222 19.60 -18.17 3.35
C LEU A 222 19.67 -18.64 4.82
N VAL A 223 20.19 -17.81 5.74
CA VAL A 223 20.23 -18.14 7.17
C VAL A 223 18.82 -18.41 7.72
N GLY A 224 18.62 -19.66 8.14
CA GLY A 224 17.39 -20.17 8.74
C GLY A 224 16.27 -20.46 7.74
N ILE A 225 16.55 -20.48 6.43
CA ILE A 225 15.73 -21.20 5.46
C ILE A 225 16.02 -22.70 5.61
N ASN A 226 14.99 -23.52 5.75
CA ASN A 226 15.12 -24.97 5.78
C ASN A 226 14.96 -25.54 4.36
N THR A 227 16.08 -25.80 3.68
CA THR A 227 16.13 -26.40 2.33
C THR A 227 15.83 -27.90 2.28
N LYS A 228 15.71 -28.54 3.45
CA LYS A 228 15.44 -29.98 3.61
C LYS A 228 14.05 -30.26 4.18
N ARG A 229 13.18 -29.25 4.24
CA ARG A 229 11.78 -29.43 4.66
C ARG A 229 11.11 -30.43 3.73
N ILE A 230 10.39 -31.40 4.30
CA ILE A 230 9.57 -32.34 3.56
C ILE A 230 8.28 -31.63 3.15
N SER A 231 7.91 -31.72 1.87
CA SER A 231 6.64 -31.18 1.42
C SER A 231 5.48 -32.01 1.98
N VAL A 232 4.61 -31.32 2.70
CA VAL A 232 3.33 -31.80 3.20
C VAL A 232 2.30 -30.68 3.04
N PRO A 233 0.99 -31.00 2.90
CA PRO A 233 -0.08 -30.01 2.82
C PRO A 233 -0.01 -28.98 3.96
N LEU A 234 -0.21 -27.71 3.60
CA LEU A 234 -0.05 -26.60 4.54
C LEU A 234 -1.03 -26.68 5.71
N GLN A 235 -0.50 -26.71 6.93
CA GLN A 235 -1.31 -26.69 8.16
C GLN A 235 -1.48 -25.26 8.72
N ASN A 236 -0.91 -24.26 8.05
CA ASN A 236 -0.96 -22.83 8.40
C ASN A 236 -0.36 -22.48 9.77
N THR A 237 0.64 -23.25 10.19
CA THR A 237 1.38 -22.99 11.42
C THR A 237 2.23 -21.71 11.32
N VAL A 238 2.59 -21.12 12.46
CA VAL A 238 3.44 -19.92 12.50
C VAL A 238 4.83 -20.21 11.90
N SER A 239 5.37 -21.41 12.15
CA SER A 239 6.66 -21.84 11.60
C SER A 239 6.63 -21.90 10.06
N GLU A 240 5.57 -22.46 9.47
CA GLU A 240 5.40 -22.52 8.01
C GLU A 240 5.26 -21.14 7.39
N LYS A 241 4.46 -20.25 8.00
CA LYS A 241 4.33 -18.87 7.52
C LYS A 241 5.66 -18.12 7.56
N ASN A 242 6.44 -18.32 8.61
CA ASN A 242 7.78 -17.74 8.73
C ASN A 242 8.74 -18.30 7.68
N GLN A 243 8.70 -19.61 7.40
CA GLN A 243 9.52 -20.23 6.35
C GLN A 243 9.12 -19.71 4.96
N LEU A 244 7.83 -19.68 4.64
CA LEU A 244 7.33 -19.14 3.37
C LEU A 244 7.73 -17.67 3.20
N SER A 245 7.62 -16.85 4.25
CA SER A 245 8.04 -15.45 4.20
C SER A 245 9.53 -15.29 3.89
N ARG A 246 10.40 -16.18 4.41
CA ARG A 246 11.83 -16.18 4.09
C ARG A 246 12.10 -16.62 2.66
N TRP A 247 11.38 -17.63 2.16
CA TRP A 247 11.48 -18.06 0.77
C TRP A 247 11.04 -16.98 -0.21
N TYR A 248 9.93 -16.28 0.05
CA TYR A 248 9.51 -15.14 -0.74
C TYR A 248 10.57 -14.02 -0.73
N ALA A 249 11.15 -13.71 0.44
CA ALA A 249 12.25 -12.74 0.50
C ALA A 249 13.47 -13.13 -0.36
N TYR A 250 13.79 -14.43 -0.45
CA TYR A 250 14.83 -14.92 -1.35
C TYR A 250 14.45 -14.77 -2.84
N ILE A 251 13.22 -15.14 -3.20
CA ILE A 251 12.71 -14.98 -4.57
C ILE A 251 12.70 -13.50 -5.00
N ASP A 252 12.19 -12.62 -4.14
CA ASP A 252 12.11 -11.19 -4.39
C ASP A 252 13.52 -10.57 -4.49
N TYR A 253 14.46 -11.05 -3.68
CA TYR A 253 15.86 -10.66 -3.79
C TYR A 253 16.45 -11.02 -5.16
N GLU A 254 16.23 -12.24 -5.68
CA GLU A 254 16.71 -12.61 -7.02
C GLU A 254 15.99 -11.81 -8.12
N LYS A 255 14.68 -11.57 -7.97
CA LYS A 255 13.89 -10.71 -8.90
C LYS A 255 14.42 -9.27 -8.95
N SER A 256 14.95 -8.74 -7.84
CA SER A 256 15.53 -7.39 -7.81
C SER A 256 16.85 -7.23 -8.58
N ASN A 257 17.34 -8.31 -9.20
CA ASN A 257 18.60 -8.33 -9.97
C ASN A 257 19.81 -7.82 -9.16
N PRO A 258 20.21 -8.53 -8.09
CA PRO A 258 21.25 -8.07 -7.16
C PRO A 258 22.64 -8.00 -7.81
N LEU A 259 22.88 -8.84 -8.83
CA LEU A 259 24.08 -8.81 -9.67
C LEU A 259 24.12 -7.60 -10.61
N ALA A 260 23.01 -6.87 -10.78
CA ALA A 260 22.83 -5.85 -11.81
C ALA A 260 23.27 -6.36 -13.20
N THR A 261 22.96 -7.62 -13.50
CA THR A 261 23.36 -8.24 -14.77
C THR A 261 22.51 -7.67 -15.91
N GLN A 262 23.16 -7.41 -17.04
CA GLN A 262 22.50 -7.03 -18.28
C GLN A 262 22.05 -8.26 -19.08
N CYS A 263 22.55 -9.45 -18.74
CA CYS A 263 22.13 -10.70 -19.37
C CYS A 263 20.78 -11.13 -18.77
N PHE A 264 19.71 -10.95 -19.55
CA PHE A 264 18.35 -11.26 -19.10
C PHE A 264 18.13 -12.76 -18.87
N ASP A 265 18.65 -13.63 -19.75
CA ASP A 265 18.64 -15.09 -19.55
C ASP A 265 19.19 -15.48 -18.17
N LEU A 266 20.33 -14.90 -17.76
CA LEU A 266 20.92 -15.19 -16.45
C LEU A 266 19.99 -14.78 -15.30
N LEU A 267 19.37 -13.60 -15.39
CA LEU A 267 18.41 -13.16 -14.38
C LEU A 267 17.22 -14.12 -14.27
N VAL A 268 16.60 -14.46 -15.40
CA VAL A 268 15.45 -15.37 -15.45
C VAL A 268 15.81 -16.74 -14.89
N ARG A 269 16.96 -17.31 -15.28
CA ARG A 269 17.44 -18.60 -14.78
C ARG A 269 17.69 -18.60 -13.27
N ARG A 270 18.19 -17.50 -12.70
CA ARG A 270 18.38 -17.37 -11.23
C ARG A 270 17.06 -17.33 -10.48
N VAL A 271 16.08 -16.58 -10.98
CA VAL A 271 14.76 -16.50 -10.36
C VAL A 271 14.03 -17.84 -10.45
N ILE A 272 14.03 -18.48 -11.63
CA ILE A 272 13.47 -19.84 -11.78
C ILE A 272 14.16 -20.80 -10.82
N TYR A 273 15.49 -20.75 -10.71
CA TYR A 273 16.22 -21.59 -9.78
C TYR A 273 15.80 -21.37 -8.32
N ALA A 274 15.54 -20.14 -7.89
CA ALA A 274 15.00 -19.86 -6.55
C ALA A 274 13.60 -20.48 -6.34
N TYR A 275 12.73 -20.43 -7.36
CA TYR A 275 11.45 -21.13 -7.33
C TYR A 275 11.61 -22.65 -7.24
N GLU A 276 12.55 -23.23 -8.00
CA GLU A 276 12.85 -24.67 -7.94
C GLU A 276 13.25 -25.12 -6.54
N GLN A 277 14.03 -24.29 -5.83
CA GLN A 277 14.43 -24.59 -4.45
C GLN A 277 13.25 -24.60 -3.48
N VAL A 278 12.35 -23.61 -3.54
CA VAL A 278 11.17 -23.59 -2.65
C VAL A 278 10.16 -24.68 -3.00
N LEU A 279 9.98 -25.00 -4.29
CA LEU A 279 9.04 -26.03 -4.74
C LEU A 279 9.45 -27.44 -4.29
N MET A 280 10.74 -27.70 -4.05
CA MET A 280 11.15 -28.95 -3.39
C MET A 280 10.60 -29.06 -1.95
N CYS A 281 10.53 -27.93 -1.25
CA CYS A 281 10.10 -27.86 0.16
C CYS A 281 8.58 -27.69 0.32
N PHE A 282 7.91 -27.09 -0.67
CA PHE A 282 6.51 -26.67 -0.66
C PHE A 282 5.80 -27.02 -1.98
N SER A 283 5.98 -28.25 -2.48
CA SER A 283 5.35 -28.71 -3.72
C SER A 283 3.83 -28.75 -3.64
N ASP A 284 3.25 -28.83 -2.44
CA ASP A 284 1.80 -28.80 -2.22
C ASP A 284 1.21 -27.37 -2.22
N CYS A 285 2.03 -26.34 -2.41
CA CYS A 285 1.60 -24.95 -2.39
C CYS A 285 1.24 -24.46 -3.81
N LEU A 286 -0.06 -24.44 -4.12
CA LEU A 286 -0.59 -23.96 -5.41
C LEU A 286 -0.10 -22.56 -5.79
N ALA A 287 0.01 -21.65 -4.82
CA ALA A 287 0.39 -20.26 -5.06
C ALA A 287 1.81 -20.15 -5.67
N LEU A 288 2.76 -20.99 -5.25
CA LEU A 288 4.12 -20.97 -5.78
C LEU A 288 4.20 -21.45 -7.23
N TRP A 289 3.43 -22.48 -7.59
CA TRP A 289 3.34 -22.96 -8.96
C TRP A 289 2.74 -21.91 -9.90
N CYS A 290 1.64 -21.28 -9.48
CA CYS A 290 1.01 -20.22 -10.25
C CYS A 290 1.94 -19.01 -10.42
N ASP A 291 2.62 -18.60 -9.35
CA ASP A 291 3.55 -17.46 -9.37
C ASP A 291 4.77 -17.73 -10.27
N LEU A 292 5.34 -18.94 -10.25
CA LEU A 292 6.40 -19.35 -11.18
C LEU A 292 5.94 -19.29 -12.64
N ILE A 293 4.75 -19.86 -12.96
CA ILE A 293 4.21 -19.80 -14.32
C ILE A 293 3.99 -18.34 -14.75
N SER A 294 3.37 -17.53 -13.89
CA SER A 294 3.15 -16.10 -14.17
C SER A 294 4.47 -15.35 -14.42
N PHE A 295 5.50 -15.61 -13.61
CA PHE A 295 6.84 -15.04 -13.81
C PHE A 295 7.46 -15.44 -15.16
N MET A 296 7.35 -16.73 -15.54
CA MET A 296 7.86 -17.19 -16.84
C MET A 296 7.09 -16.55 -18.01
N VAL A 297 5.77 -16.42 -17.91
CA VAL A 297 4.95 -15.75 -18.94
C VAL A 297 5.35 -14.28 -19.09
N GLN A 298 5.52 -13.55 -18.00
CA GLN A 298 6.00 -12.17 -18.03
C GLN A 298 7.43 -12.07 -18.61
N SER A 299 8.27 -13.07 -18.33
CA SER A 299 9.62 -13.16 -18.88
C SER A 299 9.62 -13.43 -20.38
N ILE A 300 8.68 -14.23 -20.90
CA ILE A 300 8.47 -14.45 -22.34
C ILE A 300 8.07 -13.14 -23.03
N GLU A 301 7.14 -12.38 -22.47
CA GLU A 301 6.73 -11.08 -23.00
C GLU A 301 7.90 -10.09 -23.05
N THR A 302 8.72 -10.07 -22.01
CA THR A 302 9.93 -9.24 -21.93
C THR A 302 11.03 -9.70 -22.88
N ALA A 303 11.22 -11.02 -23.06
CA ALA A 303 12.17 -11.57 -24.02
C ALA A 303 11.77 -11.22 -25.46
N ASN A 304 10.47 -11.31 -25.78
CA ASN A 304 9.92 -10.93 -27.07
C ASN A 304 10.13 -9.43 -27.35
N SER A 305 9.94 -8.55 -26.37
CA SER A 305 10.18 -7.11 -26.54
C SER A 305 11.67 -6.76 -26.73
N ARG A 306 12.58 -7.61 -26.22
CA ARG A 306 14.03 -7.49 -26.41
C ARG A 306 14.56 -8.20 -27.66
N ASN A 307 13.70 -8.84 -28.46
CA ASN A 307 14.07 -9.69 -29.61
C ASN A 307 14.93 -10.92 -29.25
N GLU A 308 14.80 -11.45 -28.03
CA GLU A 308 15.47 -12.69 -27.60
C GLU A 308 14.59 -13.93 -27.87
N VAL A 309 14.45 -14.30 -29.15
CA VAL A 309 13.54 -15.38 -29.60
C VAL A 309 13.89 -16.74 -29.00
N ASP A 310 15.18 -17.11 -28.98
CA ASP A 310 15.63 -18.39 -28.44
C ASP A 310 15.28 -18.58 -26.96
N LEU A 311 15.30 -17.51 -26.17
CA LEU A 311 14.94 -17.54 -24.75
C LEU A 311 13.43 -17.70 -24.60
N SER A 312 12.66 -16.94 -25.39
CA SER A 312 11.20 -16.98 -25.42
C SER A 312 10.67 -18.39 -25.73
N GLU A 313 11.24 -19.07 -26.73
CA GLU A 313 10.87 -20.46 -27.08
C GLU A 313 11.20 -21.44 -25.95
N LYS A 314 12.40 -21.37 -25.37
CA LYS A 314 12.80 -22.22 -24.25
C LYS A 314 11.89 -22.05 -23.04
N LEU A 315 11.53 -20.81 -22.70
CA LEU A 315 10.62 -20.54 -21.59
C LEU A 315 9.20 -21.04 -21.87
N SER A 316 8.73 -20.96 -23.12
CA SER A 316 7.42 -21.48 -23.52
C SER A 316 7.32 -23.01 -23.31
N GLU A 317 8.39 -23.74 -23.65
CA GLU A 317 8.51 -25.17 -23.35
C GLU A 317 8.56 -25.43 -21.84
N GLU A 318 9.31 -24.63 -21.09
CA GLU A 318 9.45 -24.78 -19.64
C GLU A 318 8.14 -24.53 -18.89
N VAL A 319 7.30 -23.60 -19.35
CA VAL A 319 5.95 -23.37 -18.80
C VAL A 319 5.10 -24.63 -18.91
N SER A 320 5.15 -25.30 -20.07
CA SER A 320 4.39 -26.54 -20.30
C SER A 320 4.89 -27.68 -19.40
N ARG A 321 6.21 -27.82 -19.26
CA ARG A 321 6.82 -28.79 -18.34
C ARG A 321 6.48 -28.50 -16.89
N THR A 322 6.45 -27.23 -16.50
CA THR A 322 6.11 -26.80 -15.13
C THR A 322 4.66 -27.13 -14.79
N PHE A 323 3.74 -26.94 -15.74
CA PHE A 323 2.34 -27.35 -15.58
C PHE A 323 2.22 -28.86 -15.36
N GLU A 324 2.86 -29.69 -16.19
CA GLU A 324 2.87 -31.15 -16.01
C GLU A 324 3.45 -31.58 -14.65
N ARG A 325 4.55 -30.94 -14.23
CA ARG A 325 5.17 -31.20 -12.93
C ARG A 325 4.26 -30.85 -11.75
N ALA A 326 3.49 -29.78 -11.86
CA ALA A 326 2.52 -29.43 -10.83
C ALA A 326 1.37 -30.46 -10.74
N MET A 327 0.96 -31.04 -11.88
CA MET A 327 -0.01 -32.15 -11.90
C MET A 327 0.55 -33.38 -11.18
N ASP A 328 1.81 -33.73 -11.44
CA ASP A 328 2.51 -34.83 -10.76
C ASP A 328 2.70 -34.57 -9.26
N ALA A 329 2.84 -33.30 -8.85
CA ALA A 329 2.94 -32.87 -7.46
C ALA A 329 1.60 -32.86 -6.70
N GLY A 330 0.49 -33.27 -7.34
CA GLY A 330 -0.80 -33.41 -6.69
C GLY A 330 -1.79 -32.27 -6.93
N MET A 331 -1.49 -31.30 -7.81
CA MET A 331 -2.37 -30.14 -8.08
C MET A 331 -3.49 -30.42 -9.11
N LYS A 332 -3.92 -31.67 -9.27
CA LYS A 332 -4.83 -32.09 -10.36
C LYS A 332 -6.27 -31.61 -10.16
N ASP A 333 -6.68 -31.36 -8.93
CA ASP A 333 -8.03 -30.95 -8.54
C ASP A 333 -8.18 -29.43 -8.38
N GLU A 334 -7.12 -28.65 -8.57
CA GLU A 334 -7.09 -27.21 -8.37
C GLU A 334 -7.36 -26.41 -9.65
N TYR A 335 -8.45 -25.62 -9.70
CA TYR A 335 -8.83 -24.85 -10.91
C TYR A 335 -7.79 -23.83 -11.37
N LEU A 336 -7.12 -23.18 -10.42
CA LEU A 336 -6.34 -21.97 -10.69
C LEU A 336 -5.17 -22.26 -11.64
N ILE A 337 -4.50 -23.39 -11.46
CA ILE A 337 -3.35 -23.75 -12.30
C ILE A 337 -3.76 -24.06 -13.74
N TYR A 338 -4.92 -24.71 -13.94
CA TYR A 338 -5.50 -24.92 -15.27
C TYR A 338 -5.87 -23.59 -15.92
N PHE A 339 -6.41 -22.62 -15.16
CA PHE A 339 -6.75 -21.31 -15.70
C PHE A 339 -5.52 -20.50 -16.11
N VAL A 340 -4.51 -20.43 -15.24
CA VAL A 340 -3.24 -19.73 -15.55
C VAL A 340 -2.57 -20.35 -16.77
N TYR A 341 -2.50 -21.68 -16.87
CA TYR A 341 -1.93 -22.36 -18.03
C TYR A 341 -2.78 -22.17 -19.30
N SER A 342 -4.11 -22.24 -19.19
CA SER A 342 -5.01 -22.00 -20.33
C SER A 342 -4.91 -20.56 -20.86
N GLN A 343 -4.71 -19.57 -19.98
CA GLN A 343 -4.49 -18.18 -20.37
C GLN A 343 -3.17 -18.01 -21.13
N PHE A 344 -2.11 -18.68 -20.67
CA PHE A 344 -0.84 -18.71 -21.39
C PHE A 344 -1.00 -19.29 -22.81
N LEU A 345 -1.70 -20.43 -22.95
CA LEU A 345 -1.97 -21.04 -24.25
C LEU A 345 -2.86 -20.14 -25.13
N GLU A 346 -3.86 -19.48 -24.56
CA GLU A 346 -4.72 -18.51 -25.25
C GLU A 346 -3.91 -17.33 -25.80
N ASN A 347 -2.97 -16.79 -25.01
CA ASN A 347 -2.07 -15.70 -25.43
C ASN A 347 -1.16 -16.13 -26.60
N GLN A 348 -0.73 -17.38 -26.62
CA GLN A 348 0.05 -17.98 -27.72
C GLN A 348 -0.82 -18.42 -28.91
N LYS A 349 -2.13 -18.14 -28.90
CA LYS A 349 -3.11 -18.53 -29.93
C LYS A 349 -3.24 -20.04 -30.14
N ARG A 350 -2.86 -20.85 -29.14
CA ARG A 350 -2.94 -22.32 -29.14
C ARG A 350 -4.33 -22.79 -28.68
N TYR A 351 -5.38 -22.35 -29.39
CA TYR A 351 -6.78 -22.51 -28.95
C TYR A 351 -7.26 -23.97 -28.89
N SER A 352 -6.68 -24.89 -29.67
CA SER A 352 -6.99 -26.32 -29.59
C SER A 352 -6.60 -26.90 -28.24
N GLU A 353 -5.41 -26.57 -27.77
CA GLU A 353 -4.84 -27.09 -26.53
C GLU A 353 -5.55 -26.51 -25.30
N VAL A 354 -5.99 -25.24 -25.37
CA VAL A 354 -6.86 -24.66 -24.32
C VAL A 354 -8.12 -25.52 -24.10
N LYS A 355 -8.75 -26.00 -25.18
CA LYS A 355 -9.94 -26.86 -25.08
C LYS A 355 -9.60 -28.19 -24.43
N GLU A 356 -8.49 -28.80 -24.83
CA GLU A 356 -8.03 -30.07 -24.28
C GLU A 356 -7.72 -29.97 -22.78
N VAL A 357 -7.02 -28.91 -22.36
CA VAL A 357 -6.69 -28.66 -20.95
C VAL A 357 -7.96 -28.48 -20.10
N LEU A 358 -8.90 -27.63 -20.52
CA LEU A 358 -10.13 -27.41 -19.77
C LEU A 358 -11.04 -28.65 -19.75
N GLN A 359 -11.10 -29.40 -20.86
CA GLN A 359 -11.83 -30.67 -20.93
C GLN A 359 -11.20 -31.75 -20.02
N SER A 360 -9.87 -31.81 -19.95
CA SER A 360 -9.18 -32.77 -19.09
C SER A 360 -9.54 -32.58 -17.62
N PHE A 361 -9.68 -31.33 -17.16
CA PHE A 361 -10.13 -31.03 -15.79
C PHE A 361 -11.59 -31.45 -15.56
N ILE A 362 -12.48 -31.15 -16.52
CA ILE A 362 -13.92 -31.48 -16.42
C ILE A 362 -14.14 -33.00 -16.31
N GLN A 363 -13.29 -33.82 -16.94
CA GLN A 363 -13.38 -35.28 -16.92
C GLN A 363 -12.96 -35.91 -15.58
N ILE A 364 -12.36 -35.15 -14.66
CA ILE A 364 -11.99 -35.65 -13.33
C ILE A 364 -13.28 -35.91 -12.53
N PRO A 365 -13.53 -37.11 -11.98
CA PRO A 365 -14.84 -37.47 -11.42
C PRO A 365 -15.21 -36.71 -10.13
N ASN A 366 -14.23 -36.43 -9.27
CA ASN A 366 -14.45 -35.92 -7.90
C ASN A 366 -14.31 -34.39 -7.75
N VAL A 367 -14.30 -33.62 -8.85
CA VAL A 367 -14.21 -32.15 -8.81
C VAL A 367 -15.56 -31.52 -9.13
N ASP A 368 -15.76 -30.26 -8.72
CA ASP A 368 -16.92 -29.46 -9.12
C ASP A 368 -16.63 -28.78 -10.48
N PRO A 369 -17.18 -29.25 -11.61
CA PRO A 369 -16.80 -28.74 -12.92
C PRO A 369 -17.42 -27.35 -13.22
N THR A 370 -18.24 -26.79 -12.32
CA THR A 370 -19.04 -25.59 -12.59
C THR A 370 -18.18 -24.40 -13.03
N LEU A 371 -17.12 -24.09 -12.30
CA LEU A 371 -16.26 -22.95 -12.62
C LEU A 371 -15.45 -23.20 -13.90
N ALA A 372 -14.99 -24.44 -14.13
CA ALA A 372 -14.30 -24.82 -15.35
C ALA A 372 -15.22 -24.70 -16.58
N TYR A 373 -16.49 -25.12 -16.48
CA TYR A 373 -17.49 -24.92 -17.53
C TYR A 373 -17.79 -23.44 -17.80
N ILE A 374 -17.87 -22.60 -16.75
CA ILE A 374 -18.06 -21.15 -16.93
C ILE A 374 -16.88 -20.55 -17.70
N HIS A 375 -15.65 -20.88 -17.27
CA HIS A 375 -14.44 -20.41 -17.94
C HIS A 375 -14.38 -20.90 -19.39
N PHE A 376 -14.71 -22.18 -19.62
CA PHE A 376 -14.71 -22.77 -20.96
C PHE A 376 -15.78 -22.14 -21.87
N MET A 377 -16.98 -21.86 -21.34
CA MET A 377 -18.04 -21.17 -22.08
C MET A 377 -17.62 -19.74 -22.44
N GLN A 378 -16.99 -19.00 -21.53
CA GLN A 378 -16.50 -17.65 -21.78
C GLN A 378 -15.38 -17.64 -22.83
N PHE A 379 -14.43 -18.58 -22.74
CA PHE A 379 -13.40 -18.79 -23.75
C PHE A 379 -13.98 -19.10 -25.14
N ALA A 380 -14.96 -20.02 -25.21
CA ALA A 380 -15.62 -20.39 -26.46
C ALA A 380 -16.38 -19.20 -27.08
N ASN A 381 -16.95 -18.31 -26.25
CA ASN A 381 -17.58 -17.08 -26.73
C ASN A 381 -16.57 -16.04 -27.23
N ARG A 382 -15.42 -15.87 -26.56
CA ARG A 382 -14.37 -14.91 -26.98
C ARG A 382 -13.69 -15.31 -28.28
N THR A 383 -13.33 -16.59 -28.43
CA THR A 383 -12.50 -17.06 -29.55
C THR A 383 -13.31 -17.62 -30.72
N GLY A 384 -14.56 -17.99 -30.49
CA GLY A 384 -15.44 -18.60 -31.48
C GLY A 384 -16.70 -17.78 -31.70
N SER A 385 -17.83 -18.43 -31.43
CA SER A 385 -19.17 -17.86 -31.63
C SER A 385 -20.06 -18.15 -30.43
N LEU A 386 -21.16 -17.40 -30.33
CA LEU A 386 -22.19 -17.66 -29.32
C LEU A 386 -22.74 -19.09 -29.40
N ASP A 387 -22.80 -19.69 -30.59
CA ASP A 387 -23.23 -21.09 -30.77
C ASP A 387 -22.22 -22.10 -30.21
N SER A 388 -20.93 -21.76 -30.25
CA SER A 388 -19.88 -22.55 -29.60
C SER A 388 -20.07 -22.51 -28.08
N ALA A 389 -20.33 -21.34 -27.50
CA ALA A 389 -20.59 -21.18 -26.08
C ALA A 389 -21.87 -21.92 -25.64
N ARG A 390 -22.94 -21.89 -26.44
CA ARG A 390 -24.17 -22.66 -26.21
C ARG A 390 -23.94 -24.16 -26.22
N THR A 391 -23.01 -24.64 -27.04
CA THR A 391 -22.63 -26.06 -27.06
C THR A 391 -21.99 -26.47 -25.73
N ILE A 392 -21.08 -25.63 -25.20
CA ILE A 392 -20.50 -25.86 -23.86
C ILE A 392 -21.57 -25.81 -22.78
N PHE A 393 -22.49 -24.84 -22.84
CA PHE A 393 -23.61 -24.77 -21.89
C PHE A 393 -24.52 -26.00 -21.97
N LYS A 394 -24.76 -26.55 -23.17
CA LYS A 394 -25.50 -27.81 -23.32
C LYS A 394 -24.78 -28.96 -22.59
N SER A 395 -23.48 -29.12 -22.79
CA SER A 395 -22.69 -30.15 -22.10
C SER A 395 -22.69 -29.94 -20.58
N ALA A 396 -22.54 -28.71 -20.10
CA ALA A 396 -22.58 -28.40 -18.67
C ALA A 396 -23.93 -28.74 -18.02
N ARG A 397 -25.04 -28.66 -18.78
CA ARG A 397 -26.37 -29.06 -18.31
C ARG A 397 -26.55 -30.57 -18.22
N GLU A 398 -25.86 -31.33 -19.06
CA GLU A 398 -25.91 -32.81 -19.06
C GLU A 398 -25.06 -33.39 -17.93
N ASP A 399 -24.09 -32.63 -17.40
CA ASP A 399 -23.35 -32.98 -16.19
C ASP A 399 -24.21 -32.75 -14.92
N GLU A 400 -24.33 -33.78 -14.09
CA GLU A 400 -25.10 -33.73 -12.84
C GLU A 400 -24.40 -32.91 -11.75
N ARG A 401 -23.07 -32.80 -11.80
CA ARG A 401 -22.25 -32.11 -10.79
C ARG A 401 -22.28 -30.59 -10.90
N THR A 402 -22.64 -30.08 -12.08
CA THR A 402 -22.75 -28.64 -12.35
C THR A 402 -23.76 -27.99 -11.42
N LYS A 403 -23.40 -26.85 -10.83
CA LYS A 403 -24.21 -26.05 -9.91
C LYS A 403 -24.95 -24.90 -10.61
N CYS A 404 -25.67 -24.10 -9.83
CA CYS A 404 -26.58 -23.07 -10.33
C CYS A 404 -25.85 -21.89 -11.01
N GLU A 405 -24.61 -21.63 -10.63
CA GLU A 405 -23.75 -20.54 -11.12
C GLU A 405 -23.55 -20.62 -12.64
N MET A 406 -23.54 -21.84 -13.21
CA MET A 406 -23.44 -22.03 -14.65
C MET A 406 -24.61 -21.42 -15.42
N TYR A 407 -25.83 -21.57 -14.88
CA TYR A 407 -27.05 -21.03 -15.51
C TYR A 407 -27.09 -19.50 -15.39
N ILE A 408 -26.65 -18.96 -14.25
CA ILE A 408 -26.52 -17.52 -14.04
C ILE A 408 -25.54 -16.92 -15.06
N ALA A 409 -24.34 -17.49 -15.15
CA ALA A 409 -23.31 -17.03 -16.09
C ALA A 409 -23.77 -17.11 -17.55
N ALA A 410 -24.47 -18.19 -17.94
CA ALA A 410 -24.98 -18.35 -19.30
C ALA A 410 -26.08 -17.32 -19.63
N ALA A 411 -27.00 -17.08 -18.69
CA ALA A 411 -28.08 -16.10 -18.87
C ALA A 411 -27.54 -14.67 -18.96
N GLU A 412 -26.58 -14.31 -18.10
CA GLU A 412 -25.93 -12.98 -18.15
C GLU A 412 -25.11 -12.79 -19.42
N MET A 413 -24.36 -13.81 -19.86
CA MET A 413 -23.57 -13.75 -21.10
C MET A 413 -24.47 -13.50 -22.32
N GLU A 414 -25.58 -14.24 -22.46
CA GLU A 414 -26.54 -14.06 -23.55
C GLU A 414 -27.13 -12.64 -23.57
N TYR A 415 -27.53 -12.13 -22.40
CA TYR A 415 -28.09 -10.78 -22.30
C TYR A 415 -27.05 -9.71 -22.62
N ARG A 416 -25.83 -9.82 -22.08
CA ARG A 416 -24.78 -8.82 -22.29
C ARG A 416 -24.40 -8.70 -23.77
N TRP A 417 -24.47 -9.80 -24.52
CA TRP A 417 -24.17 -9.83 -25.95
C TRP A 417 -25.34 -9.39 -26.83
N LYS A 418 -26.53 -9.99 -26.68
CA LYS A 418 -27.69 -9.73 -27.55
C LYS A 418 -28.54 -8.54 -27.12
N LYS A 419 -28.45 -8.12 -25.86
CA LYS A 419 -29.31 -7.12 -25.22
C LYS A 419 -30.82 -7.44 -25.28
N ASP A 420 -31.16 -8.69 -25.61
CA ASP A 420 -32.52 -9.22 -25.62
C ASP A 420 -32.73 -10.16 -24.41
N PRO A 421 -33.69 -9.87 -23.51
CA PRO A 421 -33.91 -10.69 -22.32
C PRO A 421 -34.54 -12.06 -22.61
N THR A 422 -35.10 -12.27 -23.81
CA THR A 422 -35.92 -13.46 -24.12
C THR A 422 -35.19 -14.78 -23.84
N ILE A 423 -33.94 -14.91 -24.28
CA ILE A 423 -33.15 -16.13 -24.10
C ILE A 423 -32.69 -16.27 -22.66
N SER A 424 -32.23 -15.18 -22.05
CA SER A 424 -31.78 -15.15 -20.65
C SER A 424 -32.90 -15.54 -19.69
N VAL A 425 -34.12 -15.02 -19.88
CA VAL A 425 -35.31 -15.42 -19.11
C VAL A 425 -35.57 -16.92 -19.29
N ARG A 426 -35.48 -17.47 -20.51
CA ARG A 426 -35.64 -18.92 -20.73
C ARG A 426 -34.58 -19.74 -19.99
N ILE A 427 -33.33 -19.27 -19.95
CA ILE A 427 -32.25 -19.94 -19.22
C ILE A 427 -32.52 -19.90 -17.72
N TYR A 428 -32.93 -18.75 -17.18
CA TYR A 428 -33.30 -18.63 -15.77
C TYR A 428 -34.50 -19.49 -15.40
N GLU A 429 -35.55 -19.52 -16.22
CA GLU A 429 -36.73 -20.38 -16.04
C GLU A 429 -36.35 -21.87 -16.06
N LEU A 430 -35.40 -22.26 -16.93
CA LEU A 430 -34.88 -23.61 -16.96
C LEU A 430 -34.09 -23.96 -15.69
N GLY A 431 -33.24 -23.03 -15.22
CA GLY A 431 -32.48 -23.19 -13.99
C GLY A 431 -33.37 -23.25 -12.74
N LEU A 432 -34.45 -22.45 -12.70
CA LEU A 432 -35.39 -22.40 -11.57
C LEU A 432 -36.13 -23.75 -11.40
N LYS A 433 -36.35 -24.48 -12.50
CA LYS A 433 -36.91 -25.84 -12.44
C LYS A 433 -35.94 -26.86 -11.85
N ARG A 434 -34.63 -26.68 -12.02
CA ARG A 434 -33.58 -27.59 -11.51
C ARG A 434 -33.19 -27.26 -10.07
N TYR A 435 -32.98 -25.99 -9.76
CA TYR A 435 -32.50 -25.49 -8.46
C TYR A 435 -33.61 -24.82 -7.64
N LYS A 436 -34.72 -25.53 -7.43
CA LYS A 436 -35.93 -24.96 -6.79
C LYS A 436 -35.66 -24.40 -5.39
N ASN A 437 -34.83 -25.10 -4.59
CA ASN A 437 -34.55 -24.76 -3.18
C ASN A 437 -33.37 -23.77 -3.00
N ASP A 438 -32.75 -23.31 -4.10
CA ASP A 438 -31.55 -22.47 -4.03
C ASP A 438 -31.93 -20.97 -4.00
N SER A 439 -31.74 -20.34 -2.84
CA SER A 439 -32.03 -18.91 -2.66
C SER A 439 -31.13 -18.02 -3.50
N LYS A 440 -29.86 -18.41 -3.71
CA LYS A 440 -28.88 -17.62 -4.46
C LYS A 440 -29.30 -17.55 -5.93
N PHE A 441 -29.73 -18.68 -6.49
CA PHE A 441 -30.24 -18.72 -7.86
C PHE A 441 -31.51 -17.88 -8.03
N ALA A 442 -32.49 -18.04 -7.12
CA ALA A 442 -33.73 -17.27 -7.15
C ALA A 442 -33.49 -15.76 -7.04
N CYS A 443 -32.62 -15.32 -6.11
CA CYS A 443 -32.22 -13.93 -5.94
C CYS A 443 -31.50 -13.38 -7.18
N SER A 444 -30.63 -14.16 -7.82
CA SER A 444 -29.94 -13.75 -9.06
C SER A 444 -30.94 -13.54 -10.20
N TYR A 445 -31.91 -14.44 -10.39
CA TYR A 445 -32.95 -14.27 -11.38
C TYR A 445 -33.83 -13.05 -11.11
N LEU A 446 -34.25 -12.85 -9.86
CA LEU A 446 -35.03 -11.68 -9.46
C LEU A 446 -34.27 -10.37 -9.72
N LYS A 447 -32.98 -10.29 -9.35
CA LYS A 447 -32.13 -9.13 -9.65
C LYS A 447 -32.00 -8.87 -11.15
N PHE A 448 -31.91 -9.92 -11.95
CA PHE A 448 -31.88 -9.79 -13.41
C PHE A 448 -33.18 -9.16 -13.95
N VAL A 449 -34.35 -9.64 -13.51
CA VAL A 449 -35.65 -9.10 -13.97
C VAL A 449 -35.91 -7.70 -13.42
N MET A 450 -35.51 -7.41 -12.16
CA MET A 450 -35.51 -6.05 -11.60
C MET A 450 -34.69 -5.08 -12.47
N GLY A 451 -33.55 -5.53 -12.99
CA GLY A 451 -32.71 -4.75 -13.91
C GLY A 451 -33.35 -4.44 -15.27
N LEU A 452 -34.41 -5.16 -15.67
CA LEU A 452 -35.19 -4.86 -16.88
C LEU A 452 -36.20 -3.72 -16.68
N ASN A 453 -36.41 -3.28 -15.43
CA ASN A 453 -37.33 -2.20 -15.06
C ASN A 453 -38.80 -2.48 -15.45
N GLU A 454 -39.22 -3.75 -15.37
CA GLU A 454 -40.60 -4.20 -15.60
C GLU A 454 -41.27 -4.59 -14.27
N ASP A 455 -41.87 -3.62 -13.59
CA ASP A 455 -42.36 -3.81 -12.22
C ASP A 455 -43.46 -4.88 -12.10
N SER A 456 -44.37 -4.95 -13.07
CA SER A 456 -45.46 -5.92 -13.08
C SER A 456 -44.93 -7.36 -13.14
N ASN A 457 -44.01 -7.62 -14.08
CA ASN A 457 -43.42 -8.94 -14.27
C ASN A 457 -42.53 -9.34 -13.08
N THR A 458 -41.82 -8.38 -12.49
CA THR A 458 -41.02 -8.58 -11.29
C THR A 458 -41.88 -9.00 -10.09
N ARG A 459 -43.01 -8.31 -9.85
CA ARG A 459 -43.97 -8.69 -8.79
C ARG A 459 -44.53 -10.10 -8.99
N VAL A 460 -44.93 -10.42 -10.23
CA VAL A 460 -45.42 -11.76 -10.57
C VAL A 460 -44.37 -12.83 -10.27
N LEU A 461 -43.10 -12.56 -10.56
CA LEU A 461 -42.00 -13.48 -10.28
C LEU A 461 -41.77 -13.67 -8.77
N PHE A 462 -41.77 -12.59 -7.98
CA PHE A 462 -41.68 -12.66 -6.52
C PHE A 462 -42.80 -13.53 -5.94
N GLU A 463 -44.05 -13.25 -6.32
CA GLU A 463 -45.21 -13.99 -5.85
C GLU A 463 -45.14 -15.47 -6.24
N ARG A 464 -44.69 -15.76 -7.47
CA ARG A 464 -44.53 -17.14 -7.94
C ARG A 464 -43.48 -17.88 -7.13
N ILE A 465 -42.30 -17.29 -6.88
CA ILE A 465 -41.22 -17.94 -6.14
C ILE A 465 -41.63 -18.19 -4.68
N LEU A 466 -42.29 -17.22 -4.03
CA LEU A 466 -42.68 -17.31 -2.63
C LEU A 466 -43.93 -18.17 -2.39
N SER A 467 -44.88 -18.20 -3.33
CA SER A 467 -46.15 -18.93 -3.19
C SER A 467 -46.11 -20.37 -3.69
N SER A 468 -45.16 -20.70 -4.58
CA SER A 468 -45.05 -22.04 -5.18
C SER A 468 -44.52 -23.12 -4.23
N GLY A 469 -44.14 -22.77 -3.00
CA GLY A 469 -43.50 -23.68 -2.04
C GLY A 469 -42.13 -24.17 -2.51
N MET A 470 -41.51 -23.50 -3.49
CA MET A 470 -40.21 -23.86 -4.05
C MET A 470 -39.04 -23.65 -3.09
N LEU A 471 -39.17 -22.75 -2.10
CA LEU A 471 -38.12 -22.44 -1.14
C LEU A 471 -38.50 -22.92 0.26
N ASN A 472 -37.51 -23.42 1.00
CA ASN A 472 -37.67 -23.70 2.43
C ASN A 472 -37.68 -22.40 3.26
N GLU A 473 -38.13 -22.45 4.52
CA GLU A 473 -38.22 -21.27 5.41
C GLU A 473 -36.88 -20.50 5.54
N GLN A 474 -35.74 -21.17 5.42
CA GLN A 474 -34.40 -20.56 5.55
C GLN A 474 -33.97 -19.85 4.26
N SER A 475 -34.15 -20.49 3.11
CA SER A 475 -33.84 -19.98 1.77
C SER A 475 -34.77 -18.84 1.36
N ALA A 476 -36.01 -18.82 1.86
CA ALA A 476 -36.98 -17.77 1.55
C ALA A 476 -36.63 -16.40 2.16
N VAL A 477 -35.78 -16.35 3.21
CA VAL A 477 -35.41 -15.10 3.90
C VAL A 477 -34.78 -14.10 2.93
N GLU A 478 -33.83 -14.54 2.10
CA GLU A 478 -33.13 -13.67 1.17
C GLU A 478 -34.07 -13.10 0.09
N VAL A 479 -35.01 -13.92 -0.38
CA VAL A 479 -36.02 -13.50 -1.36
C VAL A 479 -37.00 -12.51 -0.74
N TRP A 480 -37.43 -12.72 0.50
CA TRP A 480 -38.27 -11.75 1.23
C TRP A 480 -37.57 -10.41 1.46
N ASN A 481 -36.27 -10.42 1.77
CA ASN A 481 -35.48 -9.20 1.92
C ASN A 481 -35.40 -8.43 0.61
N LEU A 482 -35.11 -9.14 -0.49
CA LEU A 482 -35.06 -8.55 -1.83
C LEU A 482 -36.44 -8.02 -2.27
N TYR A 483 -37.54 -8.67 -1.85
CA TYR A 483 -38.88 -8.19 -2.20
C TYR A 483 -39.23 -6.88 -1.49
N VAL A 484 -38.84 -6.73 -0.22
CA VAL A 484 -39.00 -5.47 0.53
C VAL A 484 -38.15 -4.36 -0.06
N GLU A 485 -36.92 -4.68 -0.48
CA GLU A 485 -36.03 -3.74 -1.18
C GLU A 485 -36.66 -3.26 -2.49
N PHE A 486 -37.15 -4.18 -3.32
CA PHE A 486 -37.83 -3.86 -4.57
C PHE A 486 -39.04 -2.93 -4.37
N GLU A 487 -39.95 -3.25 -3.45
CA GLU A 487 -41.16 -2.43 -3.24
C GLU A 487 -40.86 -1.10 -2.53
N SER A 488 -39.71 -0.99 -1.86
CA SER A 488 -39.25 0.29 -1.33
C SER A 488 -38.74 1.23 -2.43
N LEU A 489 -38.35 0.69 -3.59
CA LEU A 489 -37.89 1.46 -4.75
C LEU A 489 -39.04 1.90 -5.67
N VAL A 490 -39.99 1.01 -5.95
CA VAL A 490 -41.06 1.25 -6.96
C VAL A 490 -42.48 1.29 -6.41
N GLY A 491 -42.69 0.87 -5.16
CA GLY A 491 -44.00 0.73 -4.55
C GLY A 491 -44.44 1.95 -3.72
N ASP A 492 -45.61 1.82 -3.08
CA ASP A 492 -46.13 2.78 -2.13
C ASP A 492 -46.06 2.25 -0.68
N LEU A 493 -46.24 3.15 0.28
CA LEU A 493 -46.23 2.82 1.71
C LEU A 493 -47.24 1.72 2.08
N ALA A 494 -48.40 1.70 1.42
CA ALA A 494 -49.44 0.70 1.67
C ALA A 494 -49.00 -0.71 1.25
N THR A 495 -48.37 -0.83 0.09
CA THR A 495 -47.90 -2.11 -0.47
C THR A 495 -46.73 -2.67 0.34
N ILE A 496 -45.75 -1.82 0.69
CA ILE A 496 -44.62 -2.21 1.55
C ILE A 496 -45.10 -2.73 2.91
N THR A 497 -46.12 -2.10 3.49
CA THR A 497 -46.68 -2.50 4.78
C THR A 497 -47.35 -3.88 4.70
N LYS A 498 -48.13 -4.13 3.64
CA LYS A 498 -48.75 -5.44 3.40
C LYS A 498 -47.72 -6.55 3.22
N ILE A 499 -46.63 -6.26 2.49
CA ILE A 499 -45.56 -7.24 2.24
C ILE A 499 -44.76 -7.51 3.51
N ASN A 500 -44.44 -6.49 4.31
CA ASN A 500 -43.78 -6.68 5.60
C ASN A 500 -44.62 -7.51 6.58
N GLN A 501 -45.96 -7.32 6.61
CA GLN A 501 -46.86 -8.15 7.41
C GLN A 501 -46.82 -9.62 6.96
N ARG A 502 -46.84 -9.88 5.63
CA ARG A 502 -46.70 -11.23 5.08
C ARG A 502 -45.34 -11.85 5.39
N ARG A 503 -44.26 -11.09 5.25
CA ARG A 503 -42.90 -11.49 5.61
C ARG A 503 -42.79 -11.84 7.09
N GLN A 504 -43.39 -11.05 7.98
CA GLN A 504 -43.41 -11.29 9.42
C GLN A 504 -44.12 -12.60 9.74
N HIS A 505 -45.27 -12.86 9.10
CA HIS A 505 -46.01 -14.11 9.27
C HIS A 505 -45.23 -15.32 8.73
N ALA A 506 -44.56 -15.17 7.58
CA ALA A 506 -43.75 -16.24 7.00
C ALA A 506 -42.48 -16.56 7.80
N LEU A 507 -41.90 -15.59 8.53
CA LEU A 507 -40.61 -15.71 9.23
C LEU A 507 -40.72 -15.65 10.77
N THR A 508 -41.93 -15.86 11.32
CA THR A 508 -42.24 -15.67 12.75
C THR A 508 -41.33 -16.49 13.69
N LYS A 509 -40.94 -17.72 13.31
CA LYS A 509 -40.07 -18.58 14.12
C LYS A 509 -38.64 -18.04 14.29
N ARG A 510 -38.16 -17.18 13.39
CA ARG A 510 -36.76 -16.73 13.34
C ARG A 510 -36.53 -15.37 14.00
N PHE A 511 -37.47 -14.43 13.85
CA PHE A 511 -37.31 -13.05 14.33
C PHE A 511 -38.02 -12.74 15.66
N GLN A 512 -38.57 -13.76 16.35
CA GLN A 512 -39.20 -13.65 17.68
C GLN A 512 -39.98 -12.34 17.88
N GLU A 513 -41.18 -12.19 17.29
CA GLU A 513 -42.05 -10.99 17.45
C GLU A 513 -41.33 -9.62 17.58
N ASN A 514 -40.21 -9.40 16.87
CA ASN A 514 -39.43 -8.17 16.99
C ASN A 514 -39.62 -7.31 15.72
N PRO A 515 -40.75 -6.57 15.62
CA PRO A 515 -41.06 -5.76 14.44
C PRO A 515 -40.05 -4.63 14.23
N THR A 516 -39.37 -4.19 15.29
CA THR A 516 -38.37 -3.12 15.25
C THR A 516 -37.12 -3.56 14.50
N ALA A 517 -36.66 -4.81 14.68
CA ALA A 517 -35.54 -5.35 13.90
C ALA A 517 -35.88 -5.44 12.40
N MET A 518 -37.13 -5.76 12.04
CA MET A 518 -37.58 -5.80 10.64
C MET A 518 -37.74 -4.40 10.02
N LEU A 519 -37.97 -3.37 10.85
CA LEU A 519 -38.01 -1.98 10.41
C LEU A 519 -36.64 -1.48 9.95
N VAL A 520 -35.55 -2.01 10.53
CA VAL A 520 -34.18 -1.70 10.12
C VAL A 520 -33.96 -2.11 8.65
N ASP A 521 -34.39 -3.30 8.26
CA ASP A 521 -34.27 -3.79 6.86
C ASP A 521 -35.03 -2.92 5.86
N ARG A 522 -36.15 -2.31 6.28
CA ARG A 522 -36.95 -1.43 5.41
C ARG A 522 -36.24 -0.14 5.05
N TYR A 523 -35.44 0.40 5.97
CA TYR A 523 -34.71 1.65 5.79
C TYR A 523 -33.22 1.44 5.53
N LYS A 524 -32.78 0.18 5.42
CA LYS A 524 -31.43 -0.17 4.99
C LYS A 524 -31.24 0.29 3.55
N PHE A 525 -30.10 0.91 3.28
CA PHE A 525 -29.68 1.27 1.93
C PHE A 525 -28.23 0.84 1.74
N MET A 526 -27.97 -0.14 0.87
CA MET A 526 -26.64 -0.75 0.71
C MET A 526 -26.09 -1.27 2.05
N ASN A 527 -24.95 -0.73 2.51
CA ASN A 527 -24.33 -1.02 3.80
C ASN A 527 -24.72 -0.02 4.91
N LEU A 528 -25.60 0.94 4.63
CA LEU A 528 -26.08 1.91 5.61
C LEU A 528 -27.29 1.34 6.36
N LEU A 529 -27.16 1.31 7.68
CA LEU A 529 -28.23 0.92 8.59
C LEU A 529 -28.73 2.17 9.34
N PRO A 530 -30.04 2.27 9.63
CA PRO A 530 -30.63 3.41 10.34
C PRO A 530 -30.21 3.52 11.82
N CYS A 531 -29.43 2.57 12.34
CA CYS A 531 -28.98 2.53 13.74
C CYS A 531 -27.49 2.14 13.84
N LYS A 532 -26.85 2.50 14.94
CA LYS A 532 -25.45 2.12 15.23
C LYS A 532 -25.36 0.62 15.55
N LYS A 533 -24.20 0.00 15.29
CA LYS A 533 -23.96 -1.42 15.60
C LYS A 533 -24.34 -1.80 17.04
N GLN A 534 -23.99 -0.98 18.03
CA GLN A 534 -24.35 -1.19 19.43
C GLN A 534 -25.87 -1.19 19.67
N GLU A 535 -26.61 -0.33 18.98
CA GLU A 535 -28.08 -0.25 19.07
C GLU A 535 -28.73 -1.46 18.39
N LEU A 536 -28.17 -1.90 17.26
CA LEU A 536 -28.60 -3.11 16.55
C LEU A 536 -28.36 -4.39 17.35
N ASP A 537 -27.21 -4.50 18.00
CA ASP A 537 -26.87 -5.63 18.88
C ASP A 537 -27.87 -5.73 20.05
N LEU A 538 -28.25 -4.59 20.63
CA LEU A 538 -29.28 -4.50 21.69
C LEU A 538 -30.69 -4.79 21.18
N LEU A 539 -31.01 -4.41 19.94
CA LEU A 539 -32.27 -4.74 19.27
C LEU A 539 -32.36 -6.23 18.90
N GLY A 540 -31.29 -7.02 19.08
CA GLY A 540 -31.23 -8.39 18.60
C GLY A 540 -31.30 -8.49 17.08
N TYR A 541 -30.92 -7.43 16.37
CA TYR A 541 -30.92 -7.40 14.91
C TYR A 541 -29.83 -8.33 14.38
N MET A 542 -30.24 -9.47 13.83
CA MET A 542 -29.35 -10.38 13.13
C MET A 542 -29.28 -9.99 11.65
N GLU A 543 -28.17 -9.37 11.25
CA GLU A 543 -27.91 -9.12 9.83
C GLU A 543 -27.98 -10.44 9.05
N SER A 544 -28.72 -10.45 7.94
CA SER A 544 -28.85 -11.65 7.10
C SER A 544 -27.46 -12.15 6.71
N SER A 545 -27.23 -13.44 6.90
CA SER A 545 -25.96 -14.16 6.80
C SER A 545 -25.16 -14.01 5.49
N ALA A 546 -25.66 -13.28 4.49
CA ALA A 546 -24.95 -12.96 3.26
C ALA A 546 -23.65 -12.14 3.48
N LEU A 547 -23.48 -11.50 4.65
CA LEU A 547 -22.26 -10.76 5.04
C LEU A 547 -21.41 -11.48 6.11
N LYS A 548 -21.86 -12.61 6.65
CA LYS A 548 -20.96 -13.53 7.35
C LYS A 548 -20.25 -14.36 6.29
N SER A 549 -19.28 -13.76 5.61
CA SER A 549 -18.18 -14.56 5.10
C SER A 549 -17.60 -15.25 6.33
N GLU A 550 -17.80 -16.57 6.43
CA GLU A 550 -16.97 -17.40 7.29
C GLU A 550 -15.54 -16.93 7.09
N THR A 551 -14.89 -16.62 8.21
CA THR A 551 -13.47 -16.35 8.25
C THR A 551 -12.77 -17.70 8.05
N LEU A 552 -12.91 -18.27 6.86
CA LEU A 552 -12.03 -19.31 6.36
C LEU A 552 -10.69 -18.62 6.10
N SER A 553 -9.71 -19.06 6.86
CA SER A 553 -8.34 -18.64 6.80
C SER A 553 -7.77 -18.77 5.39
N LEU A 554 -7.16 -17.68 4.94
CA LEU A 554 -6.25 -17.51 3.80
C LEU A 554 -6.87 -17.47 2.40
N THR A 555 -6.39 -16.47 1.66
CA THR A 555 -6.50 -16.27 0.20
C THR A 555 -7.90 -16.14 -0.39
N ARG A 556 -8.41 -14.91 -0.46
CA ARG A 556 -9.35 -14.50 -1.51
C ARG A 556 -9.45 -12.97 -1.60
N THR A 557 -8.79 -12.40 -2.60
CA THR A 557 -9.16 -11.11 -3.19
C THR A 557 -10.57 -11.28 -3.76
N GLN A 558 -11.60 -10.89 -3.01
CA GLN A 558 -12.96 -10.87 -3.53
C GLN A 558 -13.12 -9.65 -4.42
N CYS A 559 -13.05 -9.86 -5.73
CA CYS A 559 -13.73 -9.00 -6.69
C CYS A 559 -15.23 -9.30 -6.56
N SER A 560 -15.95 -8.48 -5.77
CA SER A 560 -17.40 -8.53 -5.73
C SER A 560 -17.95 -7.68 -6.87
N THR A 561 -18.73 -8.28 -7.78
CA THR A 561 -19.48 -7.61 -8.84
C THR A 561 -20.67 -6.82 -8.27
N TYR A 562 -20.42 -5.87 -7.39
CA TYR A 562 -21.36 -4.79 -7.12
C TYR A 562 -21.09 -3.66 -8.13
N PRO A 563 -22.12 -2.98 -8.64
CA PRO A 563 -21.89 -1.73 -9.36
C PRO A 563 -21.10 -0.79 -8.44
N ASP A 564 -20.12 -0.09 -9.01
CA ASP A 564 -19.35 0.91 -8.28
C ASP A 564 -20.29 2.02 -7.80
N ILE A 565 -20.69 1.91 -6.53
CA ILE A 565 -21.58 2.86 -5.85
C ILE A 565 -20.84 4.14 -5.48
N SER A 566 -19.51 4.22 -5.67
CA SER A 566 -18.72 5.43 -5.39
C SER A 566 -19.12 6.62 -6.28
N GLY A 567 -19.73 6.34 -7.45
CA GLY A 567 -20.31 7.34 -8.35
C GLY A 567 -21.77 7.70 -8.08
N LEU A 568 -22.48 6.97 -7.20
CA LEU A 568 -23.82 7.38 -6.77
C LEU A 568 -23.67 8.38 -5.63
N LEU A 569 -23.95 9.66 -5.94
CA LEU A 569 -24.19 10.68 -4.92
C LEU A 569 -25.14 10.07 -3.87
N PRO A 570 -24.76 10.00 -2.58
CA PRO A 570 -25.70 9.62 -1.54
C PRO A 570 -26.95 10.46 -1.73
N TYR A 571 -28.14 9.85 -1.72
CA TYR A 571 -29.36 10.63 -1.60
C TYR A 571 -29.24 11.44 -0.31
N LYS A 572 -28.78 12.69 -0.42
CA LYS A 572 -28.91 13.70 0.61
C LYS A 572 -30.40 14.00 0.60
N PRO A 573 -31.17 13.62 1.63
CA PRO A 573 -32.53 14.14 1.73
C PRO A 573 -32.41 15.65 1.56
N ARG A 574 -33.08 16.22 0.55
CA ARG A 574 -33.19 17.68 0.48
C ARG A 574 -33.82 18.05 1.81
N GLU A 575 -33.06 18.71 2.67
CA GLU A 575 -33.62 19.32 3.86
C GLU A 575 -34.64 20.31 3.32
N CYS A 576 -35.93 19.94 3.34
CA CYS A 576 -37.00 20.90 3.17
C CYS A 576 -36.81 21.90 4.30
N PRO A 577 -36.41 23.15 4.01
CA PRO A 577 -36.12 24.09 5.06
C PRO A 577 -37.37 24.26 5.91
N LYS A 578 -37.20 24.26 7.23
CA LYS A 578 -38.28 24.63 8.15
C LYS A 578 -38.54 26.13 7.97
N GLY A 579 -39.44 26.49 7.05
CA GLY A 579 -39.86 27.87 6.83
C GLY A 579 -38.94 28.70 5.92
N PHE A 580 -38.84 30.00 6.21
CA PHE A 580 -38.40 31.08 5.30
C PHE A 580 -36.88 31.23 5.10
N PHE A 581 -36.10 30.15 5.18
CA PHE A 581 -34.64 30.19 5.06
C PHE A 581 -34.18 29.86 3.63
N HIS A 582 -33.11 30.52 3.17
CA HIS A 582 -32.55 30.34 1.81
C HIS A 582 -31.18 29.66 1.86
N TYR A 583 -30.86 28.88 0.81
CA TYR A 583 -29.54 28.28 0.62
C TYR A 583 -28.65 29.20 -0.20
N VAL A 584 -27.44 29.43 0.31
CA VAL A 584 -26.33 30.07 -0.43
C VAL A 584 -25.07 29.23 -0.19
N ALA A 585 -24.05 29.34 -1.04
CA ALA A 585 -22.77 28.67 -0.81
C ALA A 585 -22.20 29.11 0.55
N GLY A 586 -22.16 28.19 1.52
CA GLY A 586 -21.83 28.48 2.93
C GLY A 586 -22.90 28.06 3.95
N GLY A 587 -24.11 27.67 3.53
CA GLY A 587 -25.13 27.09 4.40
C GLY A 587 -26.53 27.70 4.24
N ILE A 588 -27.39 27.43 5.23
CA ILE A 588 -28.75 27.95 5.32
C ILE A 588 -28.70 29.25 6.13
N PHE A 589 -29.03 30.38 5.51
CA PHE A 589 -28.99 31.68 6.19
C PHE A 589 -30.40 32.22 6.43
N PRO A 590 -30.66 32.85 7.60
CA PRO A 590 -31.87 33.64 7.78
C PRO A 590 -31.84 34.83 6.81
N PRO A 591 -32.97 35.15 6.18
CA PRO A 591 -33.09 36.38 5.40
C PRO A 591 -32.77 37.59 6.29
N PRO A 592 -32.21 38.70 5.73
CA PRO A 592 -31.94 39.92 6.49
C PRO A 592 -33.15 40.32 7.34
N ALA A 593 -32.95 40.89 8.53
CA ALA A 593 -34.01 41.08 9.53
C ALA A 593 -35.30 41.75 8.99
N GLU A 594 -35.16 42.71 8.07
CA GLU A 594 -36.31 43.37 7.43
C GLU A 594 -37.02 42.48 6.39
N VAL A 595 -36.27 41.65 5.67
CA VAL A 595 -36.82 40.64 4.74
C VAL A 595 -37.47 39.50 5.55
N ALA A 596 -36.90 39.13 6.70
CA ALA A 596 -37.49 38.16 7.63
C ALA A 596 -38.85 38.62 8.18
N LYS A 597 -39.01 39.92 8.45
CA LYS A 597 -40.30 40.52 8.84
C LYS A 597 -41.33 40.46 7.71
N VAL A 598 -40.93 40.61 6.45
CA VAL A 598 -41.85 40.49 5.30
C VAL A 598 -42.24 39.02 5.09
N LEU A 599 -41.25 38.13 5.15
CA LEU A 599 -41.46 36.70 4.98
C LEU A 599 -42.37 36.12 6.08
N SER A 600 -42.32 36.63 7.32
CA SER A 600 -43.22 36.18 8.39
C SER A 600 -44.71 36.51 8.16
N VAL A 601 -45.03 37.43 7.23
CA VAL A 601 -46.41 37.79 6.87
C VAL A 601 -46.86 37.11 5.56
N LEU A 602 -45.93 36.50 4.82
CA LEU A 602 -46.23 35.80 3.57
C LEU A 602 -46.67 34.35 3.85
N PRO A 603 -47.57 33.78 3.02
CA PRO A 603 -47.87 32.35 3.06
C PRO A 603 -46.61 31.48 2.94
N PRO A 604 -46.59 30.24 3.49
CA PRO A 604 -45.47 29.32 3.33
C PRO A 604 -45.06 29.14 1.85
N PRO A 605 -43.77 28.92 1.53
CA PRO A 605 -43.30 28.77 0.15
C PRO A 605 -44.06 27.72 -0.66
N GLY A 606 -44.50 26.63 0.00
CA GLY A 606 -45.34 25.58 -0.59
C GLY A 606 -46.79 25.98 -0.87
N CYS A 607 -47.21 27.23 -0.65
CA CYS A 607 -48.54 27.74 -0.98
C CYS A 607 -48.57 28.53 -2.30
N PHE A 608 -47.41 28.87 -2.88
CA PHE A 608 -47.34 29.62 -4.13
C PHE A 608 -47.28 28.66 -5.32
N HIS A 609 -48.35 28.62 -6.10
CA HIS A 609 -48.45 27.83 -7.32
C HIS A 609 -48.85 28.78 -8.46
N GLY A 610 -47.85 29.28 -9.21
CA GLY A 610 -48.04 30.22 -10.31
C GLY A 610 -46.79 30.30 -11.20
N PRO A 611 -46.88 30.91 -12.41
CA PRO A 611 -45.74 30.99 -13.32
C PRO A 611 -44.61 31.78 -12.64
N PHE A 612 -43.44 31.15 -12.53
CA PHE A 612 -42.29 31.72 -11.84
C PHE A 612 -41.91 33.07 -12.46
N VAL A 613 -41.78 34.09 -11.61
CA VAL A 613 -41.30 35.43 -12.00
C VAL A 613 -39.96 35.26 -12.70
N LYS A 614 -39.76 35.94 -13.84
CA LYS A 614 -38.46 35.99 -14.52
C LYS A 614 -37.48 36.76 -13.62
N VAL A 615 -36.75 35.98 -12.84
CA VAL A 615 -35.87 36.47 -11.77
C VAL A 615 -34.85 37.46 -12.32
N ASP A 616 -34.36 37.24 -13.54
CA ASP A 616 -33.38 38.09 -14.20
C ASP A 616 -33.94 39.49 -14.55
N ASP A 617 -35.16 39.56 -15.10
CA ASP A 617 -35.81 40.84 -15.42
C ASP A 617 -36.11 41.66 -14.15
N LEU A 618 -36.45 40.97 -13.05
CA LEU A 618 -36.65 41.58 -11.75
C LEU A 618 -35.33 42.13 -11.17
N PHE A 619 -34.24 41.38 -11.26
CA PHE A 619 -32.93 41.84 -10.81
C PHE A 619 -32.43 43.03 -11.63
N GLN A 620 -32.64 43.00 -12.95
CA GLN A 620 -32.29 44.12 -13.82
C GLN A 620 -33.08 45.39 -13.45
N PHE A 621 -34.40 45.27 -13.24
CA PHE A 621 -35.23 46.39 -12.79
C PHE A 621 -34.79 46.95 -11.42
N VAL A 622 -34.38 46.08 -10.50
CA VAL A 622 -33.92 46.47 -9.16
C VAL A 622 -32.54 47.15 -9.23
N GLU A 623 -31.61 46.67 -10.05
CA GLU A 623 -30.30 47.31 -10.25
C GLU A 623 -30.38 48.69 -10.89
N GLU A 624 -31.26 48.87 -11.88
CA GLU A 624 -31.46 50.15 -12.56
C GLU A 624 -32.00 51.22 -11.60
N ASN A 625 -32.90 50.84 -10.68
CA ASN A 625 -33.53 51.77 -9.74
C ASN A 625 -32.74 51.99 -8.43
N LEU A 626 -31.90 51.03 -8.00
CA LEU A 626 -31.07 51.17 -6.79
C LEU A 626 -29.97 52.23 -6.91
N LYS A 627 -29.49 52.53 -8.13
CA LYS A 627 -28.48 53.59 -8.36
C LYS A 627 -28.97 55.00 -8.00
N SER A 628 -30.29 55.19 -7.86
CA SER A 628 -30.91 56.48 -7.49
C SER A 628 -31.07 56.70 -5.97
N PHE A 629 -30.84 55.67 -5.14
CA PHE A 629 -31.15 55.71 -3.71
C PHE A 629 -29.91 56.01 -2.86
N LYS A 630 -29.86 57.18 -2.20
CA LYS A 630 -28.85 57.50 -1.16
C LYS A 630 -29.40 57.12 0.23
N PRO A 631 -28.74 56.24 1.01
CA PRO A 631 -29.24 55.84 2.31
C PRO A 631 -29.08 56.97 3.34
N LYS A 632 -30.13 57.25 4.12
CA LYS A 632 -30.08 58.10 5.32
C LYS A 632 -29.54 57.27 6.49
N ASN A 633 -28.59 57.84 7.25
CA ASN A 633 -28.04 57.25 8.47
C ASN A 633 -29.14 56.95 9.50
N VAL A 634 -29.27 55.69 9.91
CA VAL A 634 -30.07 55.28 11.08
C VAL A 634 -29.20 54.47 12.02
N SER A 635 -29.25 54.82 13.31
CA SER A 635 -28.43 54.29 14.39
C SER A 635 -28.78 52.85 14.75
N SER A 636 -27.74 52.07 15.01
CA SER A 636 -27.76 50.66 15.44
C SER A 636 -28.28 50.48 16.87
N ARG A 637 -29.56 50.16 17.02
CA ARG A 637 -30.03 49.31 18.14
C ARG A 637 -31.08 48.34 17.61
N GLU A 638 -30.96 47.11 18.09
CA GLU A 638 -31.88 45.97 17.92
C GLU A 638 -31.65 45.06 16.70
N CYS A 639 -30.74 44.09 16.85
CA CYS A 639 -31.03 42.71 16.45
C CYS A 639 -30.37 41.73 17.45
N PRO A 640 -31.05 40.64 17.84
CA PRO A 640 -30.66 39.81 18.98
C PRO A 640 -29.48 38.90 18.66
N LYS A 641 -28.61 38.74 19.65
CA LYS A 641 -27.51 37.77 19.67
C LYS A 641 -28.05 36.38 20.03
N GLU A 642 -27.51 35.36 19.35
CA GLU A 642 -27.60 33.92 19.62
C GLU A 642 -28.59 33.07 18.79
N PHE A 643 -28.00 32.14 18.01
CA PHE A 643 -28.61 30.89 17.56
C PHE A 643 -27.69 29.71 17.97
N PRO A 644 -28.23 28.53 18.33
CA PRO A 644 -27.52 27.50 19.09
C PRO A 644 -26.58 26.62 18.26
N LYS A 645 -25.44 26.26 18.87
CA LYS A 645 -24.41 25.35 18.35
C LYS A 645 -24.93 23.91 18.25
N TYR A 646 -24.76 23.26 17.09
CA TYR A 646 -24.72 21.80 16.98
C TYR A 646 -23.45 21.35 16.25
N LYS A 647 -22.79 20.34 16.85
CA LYS A 647 -21.55 19.68 16.41
C LYS A 647 -21.78 18.79 15.19
N PHE A 648 -20.82 18.77 14.26
CA PHE A 648 -20.71 17.68 13.28
C PHE A 648 -19.30 17.12 13.17
N ALA A 649 -19.28 15.80 12.96
CA ALA A 649 -18.16 14.88 13.03
C ALA A 649 -17.51 14.65 11.65
N PHE A 650 -16.23 14.27 11.70
CA PHE A 650 -15.37 13.86 10.60
C PHE A 650 -15.92 12.66 9.81
N VAL A 651 -15.79 12.70 8.48
CA VAL A 651 -15.87 11.54 7.57
C VAL A 651 -14.68 11.60 6.62
N ALA A 652 -13.91 10.50 6.57
CA ALA A 652 -12.77 10.28 5.71
C ALA A 652 -13.19 10.05 4.25
N ALA A 653 -12.41 10.55 3.29
CA ALA A 653 -12.66 10.40 1.86
C ALA A 653 -11.75 9.34 1.23
N SER A 654 -12.39 8.48 0.45
CA SER A 654 -11.86 7.28 -0.22
C SER A 654 -11.15 7.60 -1.54
N THR A 655 -10.21 6.74 -1.89
CA THR A 655 -9.44 6.63 -3.14
C THR A 655 -10.33 6.34 -4.37
N MET A 656 -10.03 6.98 -5.51
CA MET A 656 -10.50 6.56 -6.84
C MET A 656 -9.30 6.13 -7.69
N THR A 657 -9.45 5.02 -8.41
CA THR A 657 -8.50 4.51 -9.42
C THR A 657 -9.21 4.34 -10.75
N GLY A 658 -8.54 4.75 -11.82
CA GLY A 658 -8.75 4.22 -13.15
C GLY A 658 -8.06 5.07 -14.20
N PHE A 659 -6.88 4.63 -14.68
CA PHE A 659 -6.39 4.97 -16.03
C PHE A 659 -5.45 3.87 -16.56
N ASN A 660 -5.66 3.54 -17.84
CA ASN A 660 -4.87 2.62 -18.66
C ASN A 660 -3.80 3.42 -19.43
N SER A 661 -2.72 2.74 -19.81
CA SER A 661 -1.59 3.17 -20.65
C SER A 661 -0.44 3.87 -19.91
N ALA A 662 0.78 3.44 -20.23
CA ALA A 662 2.03 3.83 -19.58
C ALA A 662 2.46 5.29 -19.86
N ASP A 663 1.66 6.06 -20.59
CA ASP A 663 1.85 7.50 -20.84
C ASP A 663 1.07 8.40 -19.84
N ASP A 664 0.23 7.82 -18.95
CA ASP A 664 -0.68 8.52 -18.01
C ASP A 664 -0.29 8.37 -16.52
N LEU A 665 0.97 8.10 -16.18
CA LEU A 665 1.42 8.08 -14.77
C LEU A 665 1.44 9.52 -14.20
N GLY A 666 0.35 9.92 -13.55
CA GLY A 666 0.25 11.20 -12.83
C GLY A 666 1.31 11.33 -11.72
N ALA A 667 1.89 12.52 -11.54
CA ALA A 667 2.94 12.77 -10.55
C ALA A 667 2.41 12.75 -9.10
N LEU A 668 3.30 12.56 -8.13
CA LEU A 668 3.02 12.69 -6.70
C LEU A 668 3.53 14.01 -6.16
N VAL A 669 2.81 14.56 -5.18
CA VAL A 669 3.19 15.79 -4.49
C VAL A 669 3.45 15.49 -3.02
N LEU A 670 4.67 15.78 -2.57
CA LEU A 670 5.13 15.64 -1.19
C LEU A 670 5.32 17.02 -0.57
N ASP A 671 4.57 17.31 0.50
CA ASP A 671 4.63 18.58 1.23
C ASP A 671 4.99 18.34 2.71
N PRO A 672 6.28 18.46 3.10
CA PRO A 672 6.71 18.31 4.48
C PRO A 672 6.38 19.56 5.33
N GLY A 673 5.26 19.51 6.04
CA GLY A 673 4.89 20.50 7.04
C GLY A 673 5.30 20.12 8.47
N HIS A 674 5.52 21.13 9.33
CA HIS A 674 5.85 20.91 10.75
C HIS A 674 4.67 20.33 11.56
N HIS A 675 3.43 20.66 11.19
CA HIS A 675 2.25 20.06 11.80
C HIS A 675 1.92 18.70 11.18
N SER A 676 2.09 18.57 9.86
CA SER A 676 1.79 17.34 9.15
C SER A 676 2.58 17.17 7.86
N PHE A 677 2.90 15.92 7.52
CA PHE A 677 3.54 15.50 6.29
C PHE A 677 2.47 14.98 5.32
N ARG A 678 2.41 15.55 4.11
CA ARG A 678 1.29 15.32 3.18
C ARG A 678 1.78 14.71 1.87
N ILE A 679 1.02 13.73 1.37
CA ILE A 679 1.25 13.08 0.07
C ILE A 679 -0.07 12.88 -0.68
N GLY A 680 -0.06 13.06 -2.00
CA GLY A 680 -1.20 12.74 -2.88
C GLY A 680 -0.84 12.90 -4.35
N TYR A 681 -1.79 12.59 -5.24
CA TYR A 681 -1.57 12.68 -6.68
C TYR A 681 -1.75 14.12 -7.18
N ALA A 682 -1.03 14.46 -8.24
CA ALA A 682 -1.24 15.70 -8.96
C ALA A 682 -2.66 15.75 -9.55
N GLY A 683 -3.28 16.92 -9.52
CA GLY A 683 -4.66 17.15 -9.94
C GLY A 683 -5.73 16.87 -8.88
N ASP A 684 -5.36 16.35 -7.70
CA ASP A 684 -6.29 16.20 -6.58
C ASP A 684 -6.47 17.52 -5.80
N ASP A 685 -7.68 17.74 -5.27
CA ASP A 685 -8.01 18.91 -4.42
C ASP A 685 -7.51 18.78 -2.97
N ASN A 686 -7.20 17.56 -2.51
CA ASN A 686 -6.75 17.29 -1.14
C ASN A 686 -5.69 16.17 -1.10
N PRO A 687 -4.72 16.22 -0.17
CA PRO A 687 -3.74 15.14 0.00
C PRO A 687 -4.45 13.84 0.36
N LYS A 688 -3.96 12.72 -0.20
CA LYS A 688 -4.49 11.38 0.11
C LYS A 688 -4.09 10.91 1.50
N LEU A 689 -2.93 11.34 1.98
CA LEU A 689 -2.47 11.03 3.34
C LEU A 689 -1.91 12.29 4.01
N ASP A 690 -2.30 12.50 5.27
CA ASP A 690 -1.88 13.61 6.14
C ASP A 690 -1.33 13.03 7.46
N LEU A 691 -0.04 12.78 7.51
CA LEU A 691 0.65 12.16 8.66
C LEU A 691 1.06 13.23 9.68
N PRO A 692 1.06 12.94 11.00
CA PRO A 692 1.55 13.88 12.02
C PRO A 692 3.02 14.27 11.77
N GLY A 693 3.37 15.54 11.99
CA GLY A 693 4.75 16.05 11.83
C GLY A 693 5.71 15.74 12.98
N VAL A 694 5.27 14.94 13.96
CA VAL A 694 6.04 14.49 15.14
C VAL A 694 6.04 12.96 15.17
N TYR A 695 7.19 12.37 15.47
CA TYR A 695 7.45 10.94 15.41
C TYR A 695 8.15 10.47 16.68
N GLY A 696 7.84 9.26 17.13
CA GLY A 696 8.55 8.63 18.26
C GLY A 696 9.80 7.90 17.78
N TYR A 697 10.87 7.89 18.57
CA TYR A 697 12.08 7.12 18.29
C TYR A 697 12.79 6.68 19.57
N ILE A 698 13.56 5.58 19.49
CA ILE A 698 14.48 5.13 20.55
C ILE A 698 15.90 5.16 19.98
N ASP A 699 16.84 5.76 20.71
CA ASP A 699 18.27 5.71 20.41
C ASP A 699 18.87 4.40 20.98
N ASP A 700 19.36 3.47 20.12
CA ASP A 700 19.96 2.18 20.53
C ASP A 700 21.24 2.31 21.41
N THR A 701 21.61 3.51 21.85
CA THR A 701 22.75 3.72 22.76
C THR A 701 22.45 3.42 24.23
N LEU A 702 21.21 3.08 24.60
CA LEU A 702 20.81 2.82 26.00
C LEU A 702 20.57 1.35 26.34
N VAL A 703 20.75 0.42 25.40
CA VAL A 703 20.68 -1.03 25.66
C VAL A 703 22.07 -1.64 25.51
N SER A 704 22.98 -1.27 26.42
CA SER A 704 24.20 -2.05 26.67
C SER A 704 24.17 -2.54 28.12
N GLY A 705 23.77 -3.80 28.27
CA GLY A 705 23.68 -4.51 29.53
C GLY A 705 23.28 -5.97 29.31
N ASP A 706 24.07 -6.70 28.50
CA ASP A 706 24.80 -7.88 28.95
C ASP A 706 25.50 -8.61 27.77
N ASP A 707 26.82 -8.70 27.91
CA ASP A 707 27.74 -9.78 27.55
C ASP A 707 27.77 -10.35 26.13
N THR A 708 28.76 -9.90 25.35
CA THR A 708 30.03 -10.64 25.22
C THR A 708 31.08 -9.80 24.47
N ALA A 709 32.28 -9.78 25.06
CA ALA A 709 33.46 -9.07 24.60
C ALA A 709 34.09 -9.72 23.36
N ASP A 710 34.47 -8.91 22.38
CA ASP A 710 35.86 -8.83 21.93
C ASP A 710 36.03 -7.63 20.98
N GLY A 711 36.86 -6.68 21.41
CA GLY A 711 37.41 -5.64 20.54
C GLY A 711 38.74 -6.10 19.97
N ASP A 712 39.02 -5.78 18.71
CA ASP A 712 40.00 -4.71 18.45
C ASP A 712 40.00 -4.21 17.00
N LEU A 713 40.46 -2.97 16.90
CA LEU A 713 40.65 -2.00 15.82
C LEU A 713 41.17 -2.52 14.46
N LEU A 714 40.70 -1.88 13.36
CA LEU A 714 41.59 -1.29 12.32
C LEU A 714 40.92 -0.10 11.59
N GLN A 715 41.59 1.05 11.65
CA GLN A 715 41.23 2.34 11.04
C GLN A 715 41.53 2.41 9.53
N GLY A 716 40.72 3.18 8.78
CA GLY A 716 41.00 3.55 7.39
C GLY A 716 39.97 4.51 6.74
N GLY A 717 39.92 5.76 7.22
CA GLY A 717 39.36 7.01 6.65
C GLY A 717 38.34 7.06 5.49
N GLY A 718 37.19 7.70 5.77
CA GLY A 718 36.46 8.53 4.78
C GLY A 718 34.94 8.60 4.92
N TYR A 719 34.45 9.58 5.70
CA TYR A 719 33.03 9.96 5.95
C TYR A 719 32.25 9.07 6.94
N ALA A 720 32.07 9.59 8.15
CA ALA A 720 31.40 8.91 9.26
C ALA A 720 29.90 8.70 9.00
N SER A 721 29.50 7.48 8.63
CA SER A 721 28.15 6.99 8.91
C SER A 721 28.12 6.46 10.35
N ASN A 722 27.71 7.32 11.28
CA ASN A 722 27.24 6.85 12.58
C ASN A 722 25.85 6.22 12.34
N ASN A 723 25.78 5.00 11.81
CA ASN A 723 24.52 4.24 11.74
C ASN A 723 24.13 3.81 13.15
N LYS A 724 23.54 4.75 13.91
CA LYS A 724 22.72 4.45 15.06
C LYS A 724 21.43 3.85 14.54
N PHE A 725 21.20 2.55 14.75
CA PHE A 725 19.89 1.98 14.49
C PHE A 725 18.90 2.64 15.46
N ARG A 726 17.93 3.39 14.92
CA ARG A 726 16.84 3.98 15.69
C ARG A 726 15.58 3.22 15.37
N LYS A 727 14.85 2.80 16.40
CA LYS A 727 13.51 2.26 16.23
C LYS A 727 12.52 3.40 16.17
N TYR A 728 11.81 3.56 15.04
CA TYR A 728 10.83 4.63 14.82
C TYR A 728 9.39 4.18 15.08
N PHE A 729 8.56 5.10 15.57
CA PHE A 729 7.13 4.96 15.78
C PHE A 729 6.42 6.07 14.99
N ILE A 730 5.87 5.70 13.83
CA ILE A 730 5.31 6.63 12.85
C ILE A 730 3.80 6.37 12.72
N GLY A 731 3.04 7.46 12.53
CA GLY A 731 1.58 7.41 12.34
C GLY A 731 0.77 7.73 13.60
N THR A 732 -0.45 8.21 13.39
CA THR A 732 -1.32 8.75 14.46
C THR A 732 -1.53 7.78 15.61
N ASN A 733 -1.81 6.50 15.34
CA ASN A 733 -2.03 5.53 16.41
C ASN A 733 -0.74 5.19 17.17
N ALA A 734 0.41 5.21 16.50
CA ALA A 734 1.67 4.84 17.12
C ALA A 734 2.13 5.91 18.12
N ILE A 735 2.02 7.20 17.76
CA ILE A 735 2.57 8.31 18.55
C ILE A 735 1.78 8.62 19.83
N HIS A 736 0.50 8.28 19.93
CA HIS A 736 -0.31 8.57 21.13
C HIS A 736 -0.23 7.49 22.22
N VAL A 737 0.47 6.39 21.97
CA VAL A 737 0.62 5.31 22.95
C VAL A 737 1.79 5.61 23.88
N PRO A 738 1.56 5.75 25.21
CA PRO A 738 2.65 5.98 26.17
C PRO A 738 3.56 4.75 26.22
N ARG A 739 4.86 4.96 26.04
CA ARG A 739 5.91 3.93 26.10
C ARG A 739 7.08 4.45 26.91
N ALA A 740 7.78 3.54 27.59
CA ALA A 740 9.04 3.88 28.23
C ALA A 740 10.12 4.14 27.19
N GLU A 741 11.05 5.06 27.49
CA GLU A 741 12.28 5.32 26.72
C GLU A 741 12.10 5.84 25.28
N VAL A 742 10.87 6.09 24.84
CA VAL A 742 10.60 6.64 23.50
C VAL A 742 10.68 8.16 23.55
N GLU A 743 11.62 8.73 22.80
CA GLU A 743 11.74 10.17 22.57
C GLU A 743 10.85 10.62 21.41
N TYR A 744 10.44 11.89 21.41
CA TYR A 744 9.54 12.47 20.40
C TYR A 744 10.18 13.67 19.73
N GLY A 745 10.17 13.69 18.40
CA GLY A 745 10.82 14.74 17.62
C GLY A 745 10.26 14.88 16.21
N SER A 746 10.80 15.85 15.48
CA SER A 746 10.48 16.07 14.07
C SER A 746 11.78 16.07 13.28
N PHE A 747 11.72 15.56 12.04
CA PHE A 747 12.87 15.68 11.13
C PHE A 747 13.05 17.11 10.61
N LEU A 748 12.06 17.99 10.82
CA LEU A 748 12.12 19.39 10.44
C LEU A 748 12.61 20.27 11.59
N GLN A 749 13.65 21.06 11.30
CA GLN A 749 14.05 22.19 12.12
C GLN A 749 13.98 23.46 11.29
N ASP A 750 13.17 24.42 11.75
CA ASP A 750 13.00 25.72 11.11
C ASP A 750 12.57 25.66 9.62
N GLY A 751 11.73 24.65 9.30
CA GLY A 751 11.23 24.37 7.95
C GLY A 751 12.19 23.57 7.06
N LEU A 752 13.37 23.19 7.56
CA LEU A 752 14.38 22.45 6.81
C LEU A 752 14.56 21.04 7.37
N ILE A 753 14.82 20.06 6.49
CA ILE A 753 15.17 18.69 6.92
C ILE A 753 16.52 18.75 7.65
N ASN A 754 16.54 18.27 8.89
CA ASN A 754 17.71 18.25 9.74
C ASN A 754 18.08 16.84 10.20
N ASP A 755 17.09 16.04 10.60
CA ASP A 755 17.26 14.61 10.89
C ASP A 755 16.92 13.80 9.64
N TRP A 756 17.95 13.50 8.84
CA TRP A 756 17.78 12.81 7.56
C TRP A 756 17.42 11.34 7.73
N ASP A 757 17.95 10.68 8.77
CA ASP A 757 17.63 9.28 9.05
C ASP A 757 16.14 9.13 9.39
N MET A 758 15.60 10.04 10.21
CA MET A 758 14.17 10.10 10.50
C MET A 758 13.35 10.42 9.26
N PHE A 759 13.77 11.39 8.44
CA PHE A 759 13.09 11.73 7.19
C PHE A 759 12.99 10.52 6.24
N GLU A 760 14.08 9.80 6.04
CA GLU A 760 14.12 8.62 5.17
C GLU A 760 13.21 7.49 5.69
N ASN A 761 13.18 7.26 7.00
CA ASN A 761 12.28 6.26 7.62
C ASN A 761 10.81 6.66 7.54
N VAL A 762 10.49 7.95 7.73
CA VAL A 762 9.14 8.49 7.54
C VAL A 762 8.69 8.34 6.10
N LEU A 763 9.55 8.64 5.13
CA LEU A 763 9.24 8.51 3.71
C LEU A 763 9.03 7.05 3.31
N MET A 764 9.89 6.13 3.78
CA MET A 764 9.73 4.68 3.57
C MET A 764 8.43 4.15 4.18
N HIS A 765 8.08 4.55 5.42
CA HIS A 765 6.81 4.21 6.03
C HIS A 765 5.62 4.75 5.23
N THR A 766 5.75 5.97 4.72
CA THR A 766 4.71 6.62 3.91
C THR A 766 4.48 5.87 2.60
N PHE A 767 5.54 5.50 1.86
CA PHE A 767 5.42 4.72 0.62
C PHE A 767 4.87 3.32 0.86
N ASN A 768 5.24 2.66 1.97
CA ASN A 768 4.65 1.36 2.32
C ASN A 768 3.15 1.44 2.60
N ILE A 769 2.66 2.52 3.24
CA ILE A 769 1.22 2.75 3.40
C ILE A 769 0.55 3.03 2.06
N PHE A 770 1.21 3.79 1.20
CA PHE A 770 0.62 4.33 -0.02
C PHE A 770 0.61 3.34 -1.19
N PHE A 771 1.66 2.51 -1.34
CA PHE A 771 1.86 1.58 -2.47
C PHE A 771 1.91 0.11 -2.08
N MET A 772 2.03 -0.21 -0.79
CA MET A 772 2.38 -1.57 -0.30
C MET A 772 3.75 -2.08 -0.79
N GLU A 773 4.63 -1.18 -1.27
CA GLU A 773 5.98 -1.46 -1.77
C GLU A 773 6.97 -0.37 -1.28
N ASN A 774 8.28 -0.70 -1.24
CA ASN A 774 9.34 0.22 -0.76
C ASN A 774 9.87 1.19 -1.85
N THR A 775 9.52 1.00 -3.12
CA THR A 775 10.01 1.79 -4.26
C THR A 775 8.89 2.60 -4.90
N CYS A 776 9.15 3.86 -5.25
CA CYS A 776 8.18 4.74 -5.87
C CYS A 776 8.45 4.89 -7.38
N ASN A 777 7.57 4.31 -8.20
CA ASN A 777 7.65 4.40 -9.68
C ASN A 777 7.01 5.67 -10.26
N TYR A 778 6.69 6.67 -9.43
CA TYR A 778 6.04 7.92 -9.84
C TYR A 778 7.02 9.10 -9.84
N PRO A 779 6.89 10.05 -10.79
CA PRO A 779 7.52 11.36 -10.68
C PRO A 779 7.10 12.07 -9.39
N ILE A 780 8.04 12.73 -8.71
CA ILE A 780 7.77 13.40 -7.44
C ILE A 780 8.07 14.90 -7.52
N LEU A 781 7.05 15.72 -7.25
CA LEU A 781 7.21 17.12 -6.88
C LEU A 781 7.32 17.23 -5.35
N PHE A 782 8.38 17.86 -4.87
CA PHE A 782 8.65 18.08 -3.46
C PHE A 782 8.59 19.56 -3.11
N SER A 783 7.79 19.92 -2.10
CA SER A 783 7.72 21.30 -1.61
C SER A 783 8.89 21.61 -0.67
N GLU A 784 9.49 22.80 -0.77
CA GLU A 784 10.58 23.23 0.11
C GLU A 784 10.42 24.65 0.66
N ALA A 785 11.07 24.93 1.78
CA ALA A 785 11.18 26.29 2.30
C ALA A 785 11.95 27.20 1.33
N SER A 786 11.50 28.44 1.16
CA SER A 786 12.08 29.38 0.19
C SER A 786 13.54 29.80 0.47
N TRP A 787 14.06 29.50 1.67
CA TRP A 787 15.44 29.75 2.12
C TRP A 787 16.26 28.46 2.28
N ASN A 788 15.84 27.36 1.68
CA ASN A 788 16.58 26.11 1.73
C ASN A 788 18.01 26.28 1.19
N THR A 789 18.95 25.51 1.73
CA THR A 789 20.36 25.61 1.35
C THR A 789 20.69 24.65 0.22
N ARG A 790 21.60 25.07 -0.67
CA ARG A 790 22.10 24.21 -1.76
C ARG A 790 22.48 22.81 -1.30
N THR A 791 23.23 22.69 -0.20
CA THR A 791 23.66 21.38 0.35
C THR A 791 22.48 20.48 0.72
N LYS A 792 21.41 21.04 1.31
CA LYS A 792 20.23 20.26 1.68
C LYS A 792 19.40 19.88 0.45
N ARG A 793 19.32 20.74 -0.56
CA ARG A 793 18.65 20.48 -1.85
C ARG A 793 19.34 19.38 -2.64
N GLU A 794 20.67 19.45 -2.72
CA GLU A 794 21.51 18.41 -3.33
C GLU A 794 21.34 17.07 -2.59
N ARG A 795 21.39 17.05 -1.25
CA ARG A 795 21.18 15.83 -0.46
C ARG A 795 19.77 15.26 -0.62
N LEU A 796 18.74 16.10 -0.66
CA LEU A 796 17.38 15.64 -0.94
C LEU A 796 17.29 14.97 -2.31
N THR A 797 17.86 15.59 -3.33
CA THR A 797 17.87 15.05 -4.71
C THR A 797 18.58 13.69 -4.76
N GLU A 798 19.74 13.58 -4.11
CA GLU A 798 20.50 12.33 -3.97
C GLU A 798 19.67 11.23 -3.29
N VAL A 799 19.07 11.51 -2.14
CA VAL A 799 18.21 10.55 -1.41
C VAL A 799 17.06 10.07 -2.29
N MET A 800 16.40 10.97 -3.01
CA MET A 800 15.23 10.61 -3.82
C MET A 800 15.60 9.70 -5.00
N PHE A 801 16.67 10.01 -5.74
CA PHE A 801 17.10 9.18 -6.88
C PHE A 801 17.82 7.90 -6.47
N GLU A 802 18.76 7.98 -5.52
CA GLU A 802 19.64 6.85 -5.19
C GLU A 802 18.99 5.87 -4.20
N LYS A 803 18.29 6.38 -3.18
CA LYS A 803 17.66 5.53 -2.17
C LYS A 803 16.26 5.06 -2.57
N PHE A 804 15.44 5.97 -3.12
CA PHE A 804 14.04 5.67 -3.44
C PHE A 804 13.79 5.35 -4.92
N GLY A 805 14.79 5.52 -5.79
CA GLY A 805 14.75 5.04 -7.18
C GLY A 805 13.75 5.75 -8.08
N ILE A 806 13.37 7.00 -7.76
CA ILE A 806 12.27 7.69 -8.47
C ILE A 806 12.64 7.99 -9.94
N PRO A 807 11.67 7.96 -10.87
CA PRO A 807 11.94 8.18 -12.29
C PRO A 807 12.23 9.64 -12.65
N ALA A 808 11.61 10.58 -11.92
CA ALA A 808 11.73 12.01 -12.16
C ALA A 808 11.46 12.82 -10.87
N PHE A 809 12.14 13.96 -10.73
CA PHE A 809 12.09 14.78 -9.53
C PHE A 809 12.00 16.28 -9.83
N TYR A 810 11.24 17.02 -9.03
CA TYR A 810 11.24 18.48 -9.07
C TYR A 810 11.06 19.04 -7.66
N VAL A 811 11.78 20.11 -7.34
CA VAL A 811 11.65 20.81 -6.05
C VAL A 811 11.08 22.19 -6.27
N ALA A 812 10.04 22.56 -5.53
CA ALA A 812 9.37 23.84 -5.68
C ALA A 812 9.22 24.56 -4.33
N LYS A 813 9.49 25.86 -4.30
CA LYS A 813 9.38 26.67 -3.08
C LYS A 813 7.93 26.84 -2.63
N ASN A 814 7.67 26.66 -1.35
CA ASN A 814 6.32 26.73 -0.75
C ASN A 814 5.61 28.06 -1.03
N SER A 815 6.35 29.18 -1.06
CA SER A 815 5.77 30.48 -1.39
C SER A 815 5.30 30.57 -2.84
N VAL A 816 6.05 29.99 -3.79
CA VAL A 816 5.65 29.95 -5.20
C VAL A 816 4.39 29.09 -5.35
N LEU A 817 4.39 27.91 -4.72
CA LEU A 817 3.24 27.00 -4.77
C LEU A 817 1.99 27.64 -4.12
N ALA A 818 2.12 28.31 -2.98
CA ALA A 818 0.99 28.98 -2.31
C ALA A 818 0.43 30.15 -3.12
N ALA A 819 1.29 30.92 -3.82
CA ALA A 819 0.83 31.96 -4.75
C ALA A 819 0.10 31.33 -5.95
N PHE A 820 0.65 30.25 -6.48
CA PHE A 820 0.09 29.51 -7.61
C PHE A 820 -1.29 28.91 -7.29
N ALA A 821 -1.47 28.34 -6.09
CA ALA A 821 -2.76 27.83 -5.62
C ALA A 821 -3.86 28.91 -5.57
N ASN A 822 -3.48 30.19 -5.44
CA ASN A 822 -4.40 31.34 -5.46
C ASN A 822 -4.51 31.99 -6.86
N GLY A 823 -3.97 31.36 -7.91
CA GLY A 823 -4.00 31.88 -9.28
C GLY A 823 -3.18 33.17 -9.44
N ARG A 824 -2.07 33.32 -8.71
CA ARG A 824 -1.20 34.50 -8.73
C ARG A 824 0.23 34.13 -9.12
N GLN A 825 0.71 34.74 -10.19
CA GLN A 825 2.13 34.67 -10.59
C GLN A 825 2.98 35.73 -9.88
N THR A 826 2.36 36.85 -9.48
CA THR A 826 3.00 37.90 -8.67
C THR A 826 2.20 38.13 -7.40
N ALA A 827 2.82 37.91 -6.25
CA ALA A 827 2.23 38.08 -4.94
C ALA A 827 3.29 38.17 -3.83
N ILE A 828 2.99 38.86 -2.73
CA ILE A 828 3.72 38.66 -1.47
C ILE A 828 2.99 37.60 -0.65
N VAL A 829 3.68 36.49 -0.34
CA VAL A 829 3.09 35.38 0.42
C VAL A 829 3.45 35.50 1.89
N LEU A 830 2.44 35.70 2.74
CA LEU A 830 2.53 35.60 4.19
C LEU A 830 2.16 34.18 4.62
N ASP A 831 3.15 33.38 5.01
CA ASP A 831 2.94 32.06 5.60
C ASP A 831 3.18 32.11 7.11
N SER A 832 2.10 32.03 7.91
CA SER A 832 2.18 31.98 9.37
C SER A 832 2.04 30.56 9.90
N GLY A 833 3.19 29.88 10.02
CA GLY A 833 3.31 28.46 10.36
C GLY A 833 3.60 28.18 11.83
N ALA A 834 4.00 26.94 12.13
CA ALA A 834 4.25 26.49 13.50
C ALA A 834 5.56 27.05 14.09
N THR A 835 6.66 27.00 13.35
CA THR A 835 7.99 27.42 13.84
C THR A 835 8.27 28.91 13.64
N HIS A 836 7.74 29.49 12.56
CA HIS A 836 8.02 30.86 12.13
C HIS A 836 6.85 31.41 11.30
N THR A 837 6.87 32.73 11.08
CA THR A 837 6.09 33.39 10.03
C THR A 837 7.04 33.97 8.98
N THR A 838 6.71 33.83 7.70
CA THR A 838 7.53 34.33 6.59
C THR A 838 6.72 35.22 5.66
N ALA A 839 7.36 36.26 5.14
CA ALA A 839 6.87 37.09 4.05
C ALA A 839 7.82 36.90 2.86
N SER A 840 7.34 36.23 1.82
CA SER A 840 8.14 35.80 0.67
C SER A 840 7.58 36.40 -0.62
N PRO A 841 8.27 37.35 -1.26
CA PRO A 841 7.81 37.97 -2.49
C PRO A 841 8.01 37.00 -3.64
N VAL A 842 6.96 36.83 -4.44
CA VAL A 842 6.91 36.06 -5.67
C VAL A 842 6.61 37.03 -6.80
N TYR A 843 7.44 37.01 -7.84
CA TYR A 843 7.29 37.84 -9.02
C TYR A 843 7.47 36.97 -10.26
N ASP A 844 6.49 37.01 -11.16
CA ASP A 844 6.48 36.21 -12.40
C ASP A 844 6.75 34.71 -12.19
N GLY A 845 6.20 34.15 -11.10
CA GLY A 845 6.38 32.75 -10.72
C GLY A 845 7.69 32.43 -9.98
N PHE A 846 8.58 33.41 -9.78
CA PHE A 846 9.85 33.22 -9.07
C PHE A 846 9.85 33.87 -7.69
N CYS A 847 10.41 33.19 -6.69
CA CYS A 847 10.59 33.79 -5.36
C CYS A 847 11.84 34.67 -5.32
N MET A 848 11.69 35.94 -4.92
CA MET A 848 12.81 36.87 -4.72
C MET A 848 13.47 36.57 -3.38
N THR A 849 14.45 35.67 -3.38
CA THR A 849 15.06 35.10 -2.17
C THR A 849 15.77 36.13 -1.29
N ASN A 850 16.32 37.20 -1.89
CA ASN A 850 16.97 38.31 -1.19
C ASN A 850 16.00 39.19 -0.37
N ALA A 851 14.70 39.12 -0.66
CA ALA A 851 13.66 39.92 0.00
C ALA A 851 12.73 39.07 0.88
N ILE A 852 13.10 37.82 1.19
CA ILE A 852 12.37 37.00 2.16
C ILE A 852 12.61 37.56 3.57
N VAL A 853 11.53 37.84 4.28
CA VAL A 853 11.58 38.24 5.69
C VAL A 853 11.00 37.14 6.54
N LYS A 854 11.74 36.72 7.56
CA LYS A 854 11.38 35.64 8.47
C LYS A 854 11.36 36.14 9.91
N THR A 855 10.32 35.78 10.65
CA THR A 855 10.18 36.08 12.08
C THR A 855 9.91 34.78 12.84
N SER A 856 10.48 34.63 14.04
CA SER A 856 10.26 33.47 14.93
C SER A 856 8.85 33.44 15.55
N LEU A 857 8.01 34.40 15.19
CA LEU A 857 6.63 34.56 15.63
C LEU A 857 5.72 33.53 14.93
N GLY A 858 5.75 32.28 15.40
CA GLY A 858 4.94 31.17 14.89
C GLY A 858 4.05 30.53 15.96
N GLY A 859 3.41 29.41 15.61
CA GLY A 859 2.51 28.67 16.50
C GLY A 859 3.15 28.14 17.78
N ILE A 860 4.45 27.81 17.78
CA ILE A 860 5.21 27.39 18.98
C ILE A 860 5.38 28.57 19.95
N ALA A 861 5.66 29.77 19.43
CA ALA A 861 5.75 30.98 20.26
C ALA A 861 4.40 31.28 20.93
N LEU A 862 3.29 31.11 20.20
CA LEU A 862 1.94 31.22 20.77
C LEU A 862 1.66 30.14 21.84
N ASN A 863 2.07 28.89 21.61
CA ASN A 863 1.90 27.82 22.60
C ASN A 863 2.67 28.15 23.90
N ASN A 864 3.89 28.67 23.80
CA ASN A 864 4.67 29.10 24.96
C ASN A 864 4.00 30.28 25.68
N HIS A 865 3.42 31.21 24.93
CA HIS A 865 2.66 32.32 25.49
C HIS A 865 1.40 31.84 26.24
N ILE A 866 0.64 30.89 25.68
CA ILE A 866 -0.50 30.25 26.35
C ILE A 866 -0.05 29.51 27.62
N LYS A 867 1.08 28.79 27.57
CA LYS A 867 1.64 28.09 28.73
C LYS A 867 1.92 29.05 29.89
N LYS A 868 2.45 30.24 29.61
CA LYS A 868 2.66 31.30 30.61
C LYS A 868 1.35 31.89 31.13
N LEU A 869 0.39 32.13 30.24
CA LEU A 869 -0.95 32.59 30.63
C LEU A 869 -1.59 31.62 31.64
N PHE A 870 -1.49 30.32 31.39
CA PHE A 870 -2.01 29.31 32.31
C PHE A 870 -1.25 29.28 33.64
N GLN A 871 0.07 29.50 33.65
CA GLN A 871 0.83 29.64 34.88
C GLN A 871 0.39 30.85 35.72
N GLU A 872 0.16 32.00 35.09
CA GLU A 872 -0.31 33.22 35.77
C GLU A 872 -1.72 33.06 36.37
N ILE A 873 -2.61 32.35 35.68
CA ILE A 873 -3.99 32.08 36.14
C ILE A 873 -4.03 30.92 37.15
N GLY A 874 -2.95 30.13 37.29
CA GLY A 874 -2.89 28.98 38.19
C GLY A 874 -3.57 27.73 37.63
N ILE A 875 -3.59 27.57 36.30
CA ILE A 875 -4.17 26.41 35.60
C ILE A 875 -3.08 25.36 35.34
N GLU A 876 -3.25 24.17 35.90
CA GLU A 876 -2.41 23.00 35.62
C GLU A 876 -2.86 22.29 34.34
N VAL A 877 -1.96 22.20 33.35
CA VAL A 877 -2.23 21.49 32.08
C VAL A 877 -1.93 20.01 32.24
N VAL A 878 -2.98 19.19 32.29
CA VAL A 878 -2.87 17.72 32.36
C VAL A 878 -3.08 17.10 30.97
N PRO A 879 -2.08 16.38 30.41
CA PRO A 879 -2.21 15.67 29.14
C PRO A 879 -3.29 14.58 29.13
N LYS A 880 -3.88 14.34 27.95
CA LYS A 880 -4.96 13.35 27.75
C LYS A 880 -4.57 11.94 28.20
N TYR A 881 -3.33 11.50 27.96
CA TYR A 881 -2.90 10.12 28.25
C TYR A 881 -2.89 9.77 29.76
N MET A 882 -2.82 10.78 30.63
CA MET A 882 -2.81 10.59 32.09
C MET A 882 -4.22 10.33 32.66
N VAL A 883 -5.27 10.69 31.94
CA VAL A 883 -6.65 10.69 32.44
C VAL A 883 -7.35 9.36 32.15
N LYS A 884 -7.81 8.65 33.20
CA LYS A 884 -8.63 7.43 33.06
C LYS A 884 -10.11 7.74 32.92
N SER A 885 -10.60 8.65 33.75
CA SER A 885 -12.00 9.06 33.80
C SER A 885 -12.10 10.42 34.46
N LYS A 886 -13.03 11.25 34.01
CA LYS A 886 -13.35 12.56 34.59
C LYS A 886 -14.82 12.65 34.95
N GLN A 887 -15.16 13.55 35.86
CA GLN A 887 -16.53 13.97 36.13
C GLN A 887 -16.71 15.44 35.72
N PRO A 888 -17.86 15.81 35.16
CA PRO A 888 -18.16 17.22 34.90
C PRO A 888 -18.18 17.97 36.23
N VAL A 889 -17.43 19.06 36.30
CA VAL A 889 -17.44 19.99 37.43
C VAL A 889 -17.94 21.35 36.94
N SER A 890 -18.62 22.08 37.82
CA SER A 890 -19.00 23.47 37.55
C SER A 890 -17.76 24.33 37.34
N GLU A 891 -17.93 25.46 36.64
CA GLU A 891 -16.86 26.41 36.33
C GLU A 891 -16.00 26.75 37.56
N GLY A 892 -14.68 26.78 37.38
CA GLY A 892 -13.71 27.19 38.40
C GLY A 892 -13.55 26.24 39.60
N HIS A 893 -14.31 25.14 39.66
CA HIS A 893 -14.17 24.14 40.71
C HIS A 893 -12.98 23.21 40.41
N PRO A 894 -12.30 22.68 41.45
CA PRO A 894 -11.17 21.77 41.25
C PRO A 894 -11.61 20.52 40.48
N PRO A 895 -10.79 20.04 39.52
CA PRO A 895 -11.15 18.94 38.65
C PRO A 895 -11.30 17.63 39.42
N ARG A 896 -12.36 16.88 39.11
CA ARG A 896 -12.60 15.53 39.67
C ARG A 896 -12.27 14.47 38.62
N TRP A 897 -11.04 13.97 38.66
CA TRP A 897 -10.56 12.97 37.71
C TRP A 897 -9.74 11.87 38.38
N LYS A 898 -9.66 10.73 37.71
CA LYS A 898 -8.84 9.59 38.12
C LYS A 898 -7.66 9.44 37.16
N LYS A 899 -6.45 9.39 37.71
CA LYS A 899 -5.23 9.08 36.94
C LYS A 899 -5.26 7.62 36.47
N LYS A 900 -4.77 7.36 35.26
CA LYS A 900 -4.61 6.01 34.70
C LYS A 900 -3.58 5.24 35.51
N LYS A 901 -3.94 4.02 35.92
CA LYS A 901 -3.06 3.09 36.65
C LYS A 901 -2.19 2.32 35.65
N ASN A 902 -1.00 1.92 36.07
CA ASN A 902 -0.05 1.12 35.28
C ASN A 902 0.43 1.82 33.99
N LEU A 903 0.66 3.14 34.05
CA LEU A 903 1.33 3.85 32.97
C LEU A 903 2.85 3.54 33.03
N PRO A 904 3.50 3.30 31.88
CA PRO A 904 4.96 3.23 31.83
C PRO A 904 5.57 4.60 32.17
N GLU A 905 6.82 4.61 32.63
CA GLU A 905 7.58 5.84 32.84
C GLU A 905 7.93 6.44 31.48
N VAL A 906 7.25 7.52 31.11
CA VAL A 906 7.42 8.18 29.81
C VAL A 906 8.50 9.25 29.86
N THR A 907 9.14 9.50 28.71
CA THR A 907 10.14 10.56 28.53
C THR A 907 9.52 11.96 28.68
N SER A 908 10.37 12.96 28.92
CA SER A 908 9.93 14.37 28.96
C SER A 908 9.38 14.84 27.62
N SER A 909 9.97 14.40 26.50
CA SER A 909 9.52 14.77 25.16
C SER A 909 8.11 14.23 24.83
N PHE A 910 7.77 13.01 25.26
CA PHE A 910 6.40 12.51 25.14
C PHE A 910 5.41 13.29 26.02
N HIS A 911 5.81 13.63 27.25
CA HIS A 911 4.98 14.45 28.13
C HIS A 911 4.72 15.83 27.53
N ASP A 912 5.75 16.49 27.01
CA ASP A 912 5.67 17.78 26.34
C ASP A 912 4.83 17.73 25.06
N PHE A 913 4.92 16.64 24.28
CA PHE A 913 4.01 16.38 23.15
C PHE A 913 2.55 16.35 23.60
N GLY A 914 2.23 15.62 24.68
CA GLY A 914 0.89 15.57 25.23
C GLY A 914 0.39 16.92 25.79
N ILE A 915 1.28 17.76 26.33
CA ILE A 915 0.95 19.15 26.72
C ILE A 915 0.66 19.98 25.47
N LYS A 916 1.53 19.90 24.45
CA LYS A 916 1.42 20.65 23.19
C LYS A 916 0.05 20.44 22.54
N GLU A 917 -0.45 19.21 22.49
CA GLU A 917 -1.78 18.92 21.93
C GLU A 917 -2.90 19.68 22.66
N VAL A 918 -2.84 19.78 23.99
CA VAL A 918 -3.85 20.50 24.78
C VAL A 918 -3.77 22.01 24.51
N LEU A 919 -2.56 22.55 24.35
CA LEU A 919 -2.35 23.97 24.01
C LEU A 919 -2.84 24.28 22.59
N GLU A 920 -2.65 23.37 21.64
CA GLU A 920 -3.14 23.51 20.26
C GLU A 920 -4.67 23.43 20.18
N ASP A 921 -5.29 22.51 20.95
CA ASP A 921 -6.76 22.43 21.09
C ASP A 921 -7.34 23.73 21.66
N PHE A 922 -6.70 24.29 22.70
CA PHE A 922 -7.08 25.57 23.29
C PHE A 922 -6.96 26.72 22.27
N LYS A 923 -5.80 26.81 21.61
CA LYS A 923 -5.53 27.83 20.59
C LYS A 923 -6.56 27.82 19.46
N ALA A 924 -6.92 26.63 18.97
CA ALA A 924 -7.89 26.49 17.88
C ALA A 924 -9.34 26.75 18.33
N SER A 925 -9.68 26.46 19.59
CA SER A 925 -11.07 26.51 20.08
C SER A 925 -11.44 27.82 20.77
N VAL A 926 -10.46 28.54 21.32
CA VAL A 926 -10.67 29.67 22.23
C VAL A 926 -10.05 30.97 21.72
N CYS A 927 -8.81 30.93 21.22
CA CYS A 927 -8.09 32.14 20.83
C CYS A 927 -8.71 32.83 19.61
N GLN A 928 -8.70 34.15 19.65
CA GLN A 928 -9.22 35.03 18.61
C GLN A 928 -8.31 36.24 18.46
N VAL A 929 -8.35 36.91 17.31
CA VAL A 929 -7.68 38.18 17.05
C VAL A 929 -8.76 39.25 16.92
N SER A 930 -8.50 40.43 17.48
CA SER A 930 -9.37 41.60 17.31
C SER A 930 -9.16 42.24 15.94
N ASP A 931 -10.23 42.61 15.24
CA ASP A 931 -10.20 43.20 13.89
C ASP A 931 -9.42 44.54 13.83
N SER A 932 -9.26 45.21 14.97
CA SER A 932 -8.42 46.39 15.16
C SER A 932 -7.44 46.17 16.32
N ALA A 933 -6.53 47.13 16.54
CA ALA A 933 -5.67 47.16 17.74
C ALA A 933 -6.47 46.86 19.01
N LEU A 934 -5.91 46.03 19.90
CA LEU A 934 -6.61 45.53 21.07
C LEU A 934 -7.00 46.68 22.01
N ASP A 935 -8.30 46.93 22.12
CA ASP A 935 -8.88 47.84 23.12
C ASP A 935 -9.57 47.00 24.21
N PRO A 936 -9.01 46.98 25.45
CA PRO A 936 -9.58 46.25 26.58
C PRO A 936 -11.08 46.51 26.81
N ILE A 937 -11.55 47.74 26.58
CA ILE A 937 -12.95 48.15 26.81
C ILE A 937 -13.89 47.53 25.75
N ILE A 938 -13.39 47.36 24.53
CA ILE A 938 -14.16 46.76 23.43
C ILE A 938 -14.21 45.24 23.61
N VAL A 939 -13.07 44.60 23.91
CA VAL A 939 -13.00 43.14 24.04
C VAL A 939 -13.71 42.61 25.28
N ASP A 940 -13.79 43.38 26.37
CA ASP A 940 -14.57 43.02 27.57
C ASP A 940 -16.08 42.88 27.30
N LYS A 941 -16.59 43.45 26.20
CA LYS A 941 -18.00 43.33 25.80
C LYS A 941 -18.30 42.04 25.03
N PHE A 942 -17.28 41.28 24.63
CA PHE A 942 -17.47 40.02 23.95
C PHE A 942 -17.82 38.91 24.94
N PRO A 943 -18.67 37.94 24.55
CA PRO A 943 -19.02 36.83 25.42
C PRO A 943 -17.77 36.01 25.75
N ARG A 944 -17.71 35.48 26.98
CA ARG A 944 -16.64 34.56 27.38
C ARG A 944 -16.78 33.22 26.65
N VAL A 945 -15.67 32.51 26.48
CA VAL A 945 -15.66 31.19 25.83
C VAL A 945 -15.18 30.14 26.82
N ASN A 946 -16.04 29.17 27.10
CA ASN A 946 -15.71 28.03 27.94
C ASN A 946 -14.71 27.09 27.25
N PHE A 947 -13.73 26.59 28.02
CA PHE A 947 -12.86 25.50 27.60
C PHE A 947 -12.76 24.44 28.69
N GLU A 948 -12.93 23.18 28.32
CA GLU A 948 -12.82 22.03 29.21
C GLU A 948 -11.49 21.28 28.94
N PHE A 949 -10.62 21.27 29.94
CA PHE A 949 -9.34 20.56 29.91
C PHE A 949 -9.53 19.03 29.98
N PRO A 950 -8.51 18.23 29.59
CA PRO A 950 -8.62 16.77 29.60
C PRO A 950 -8.98 16.16 30.97
N ASN A 951 -8.56 16.79 32.06
CA ASN A 951 -8.88 16.39 33.44
C ASN A 951 -10.31 16.79 33.88
N GLY A 952 -11.10 17.44 33.02
CA GLY A 952 -12.44 17.93 33.33
C GLY A 952 -12.49 19.29 34.01
N PHE A 953 -11.35 19.95 34.26
CA PHE A 953 -11.34 21.34 34.69
C PHE A 953 -11.95 22.22 33.60
N SER A 954 -12.86 23.12 33.96
CA SER A 954 -13.56 23.98 33.00
C SER A 954 -13.55 25.42 33.49
N VAL A 955 -13.22 26.35 32.58
CA VAL A 955 -13.09 27.78 32.87
C VAL A 955 -13.45 28.62 31.65
N ASP A 956 -14.03 29.79 31.91
CA ASP A 956 -14.45 30.74 30.87
C ASP A 956 -13.41 31.81 30.61
N PHE A 957 -12.93 31.85 29.36
CA PHE A 957 -11.94 32.81 28.91
C PHE A 957 -12.58 34.07 28.33
N GLY A 958 -12.24 35.23 28.89
CA GLY A 958 -12.73 36.55 28.53
C GLY A 958 -11.84 37.28 27.52
N ARG A 959 -11.14 38.32 27.97
CA ARG A 959 -10.27 39.17 27.13
C ARG A 959 -8.93 38.50 26.78
N GLU A 960 -8.45 37.63 27.65
CA GLU A 960 -7.18 36.92 27.55
C GLU A 960 -7.09 36.03 26.30
N ARG A 961 -8.24 35.61 25.74
CA ARG A 961 -8.28 34.88 24.47
C ARG A 961 -7.90 35.74 23.25
N PHE A 962 -7.99 37.06 23.39
CA PHE A 962 -7.56 38.02 22.36
C PHE A 962 -6.08 38.40 22.50
N GLU A 963 -5.56 38.49 23.74
CA GLU A 963 -4.15 38.81 24.03
C GLU A 963 -3.19 37.83 23.34
N VAL A 964 -3.56 36.54 23.28
CA VAL A 964 -2.75 35.50 22.63
C VAL A 964 -2.57 35.75 21.14
N GLY A 965 -3.65 36.05 20.42
CA GLY A 965 -3.60 36.33 18.99
C GLY A 965 -2.99 37.69 18.68
N GLU A 966 -3.18 38.66 19.57
CA GLU A 966 -2.63 40.01 19.48
C GLU A 966 -1.10 40.02 19.41
N ALA A 967 -0.45 39.08 20.10
CA ALA A 967 1.01 38.93 20.09
C ALA A 967 1.62 38.72 18.69
N LEU A 968 0.83 38.34 17.68
CA LEU A 968 1.27 38.27 16.27
C LEU A 968 1.42 39.65 15.61
N PHE A 969 0.68 40.64 16.09
CA PHE A 969 0.56 41.97 15.50
C PHE A 969 1.23 43.05 16.37
N ASP A 970 1.09 42.95 17.69
CA ASP A 970 1.74 43.79 18.68
C ASP A 970 2.55 42.92 19.67
N LEU A 971 3.87 43.01 19.55
CA LEU A 971 4.81 42.20 20.34
C LEU A 971 4.81 42.56 21.83
N SER A 972 4.22 43.68 22.24
CA SER A 972 4.09 44.04 23.66
C SER A 972 3.22 43.06 24.45
N TYR A 973 2.32 42.34 23.77
CA TYR A 973 1.49 41.29 24.36
C TYR A 973 2.21 39.93 24.46
N LEU A 974 3.35 39.76 23.81
CA LEU A 974 4.09 38.50 23.83
C LEU A 974 4.78 38.30 25.19
N LYS A 975 4.30 37.34 25.97
CA LYS A 975 4.92 36.94 27.25
C LYS A 975 5.95 35.81 27.01
N GLY A 976 7.22 35.99 27.41
CA GLY A 976 8.31 35.06 27.05
C GLY A 976 9.68 35.40 27.64
N GLU A 977 10.52 34.41 28.00
CA GLU A 977 11.96 34.60 28.26
C GLU A 977 12.67 34.27 26.94
N ASN A 978 13.46 35.20 26.39
CA ASN A 978 14.09 35.17 25.06
C ASN A 978 13.20 35.54 23.86
N ILE A 979 12.66 36.75 23.86
CA ILE A 979 12.16 37.37 22.63
C ILE A 979 13.38 37.88 21.86
N GLN A 980 13.91 37.07 20.93
CA GLN A 980 14.79 37.60 19.88
C GLN A 980 14.09 38.77 19.17
N PRO A 981 14.79 39.77 18.60
CA PRO A 981 14.15 40.84 17.84
C PRO A 981 13.29 40.22 16.73
N ALA A 982 11.99 40.19 16.96
CA ALA A 982 10.99 39.63 16.07
C ALA A 982 10.26 40.78 15.40
N LEU A 983 9.77 40.53 14.18
CA LEU A 983 8.85 41.45 13.50
C LEU A 983 7.42 40.93 13.68
N SER A 984 6.47 41.84 13.87
CA SER A 984 5.05 41.48 13.74
C SER A 984 4.76 41.01 12.32
N VAL A 985 3.69 40.23 12.14
CA VAL A 985 3.34 39.66 10.82
C VAL A 985 3.14 40.75 9.75
N SER A 986 2.56 41.89 10.13
CA SER A 986 2.37 43.07 9.29
C SER A 986 3.70 43.77 8.97
N SER A 987 4.60 43.87 9.95
CA SER A 987 5.93 44.45 9.78
C SER A 987 6.80 43.59 8.85
N ALA A 988 6.68 42.26 8.92
CA ALA A 988 7.43 41.34 8.07
C ALA A 988 7.09 41.56 6.58
N VAL A 989 5.80 41.68 6.24
CA VAL A 989 5.34 41.96 4.87
C VAL A 989 5.83 43.32 4.39
N HIS A 990 5.67 44.37 5.20
CA HIS A 990 6.10 45.71 4.83
C HIS A 990 7.62 45.80 4.61
N THR A 991 8.41 45.16 5.48
CA THR A 991 9.87 45.09 5.33
C THR A 991 10.26 44.32 4.07
N SER A 992 9.63 43.17 3.80
CA SER A 992 9.90 42.35 2.62
C SER A 992 9.66 43.14 1.32
N VAL A 993 8.52 43.83 1.23
CA VAL A 993 8.19 44.65 0.06
C VAL A 993 9.16 45.83 -0.09
N ASN A 994 9.63 46.43 1.00
CA ASN A 994 10.59 47.54 0.93
C ASN A 994 12.02 47.13 0.57
N ILE A 995 12.40 45.88 0.80
CA ILE A 995 13.66 45.32 0.28
C ILE A 995 13.59 45.17 -1.25
N CYS A 996 12.40 44.90 -1.79
CA CYS A 996 12.19 44.81 -3.24
C CYS A 996 12.36 46.18 -3.93
N ASP A 997 12.75 46.14 -5.20
CA ASP A 997 12.84 47.34 -6.05
C ASP A 997 11.49 48.05 -6.15
N SER A 998 11.53 49.38 -6.30
CA SER A 998 10.34 50.25 -6.34
C SER A 998 9.29 49.79 -7.35
N ASP A 999 9.73 49.20 -8.46
CA ASP A 999 8.90 48.81 -9.59
C ASP A 999 7.97 47.63 -9.24
N TYR A 1000 8.38 46.78 -8.30
CA TYR A 1000 7.61 45.60 -7.90
C TYR A 1000 6.64 45.88 -6.74
N ARG A 1001 6.90 46.91 -5.93
CA ARG A 1001 6.18 47.15 -4.65
C ARG A 1001 4.67 47.27 -4.81
N THR A 1002 4.23 48.04 -5.81
CA THR A 1002 2.81 48.23 -6.09
C THR A 1002 2.14 46.91 -6.50
N ALA A 1003 2.81 46.11 -7.34
CA ALA A 1003 2.30 44.82 -7.78
C ALA A 1003 2.19 43.82 -6.62
N LEU A 1004 3.18 43.80 -5.73
CA LEU A 1004 3.20 42.95 -4.54
C LEU A 1004 2.09 43.32 -3.56
N TYR A 1005 1.89 44.61 -3.24
CA TYR A 1005 0.78 45.04 -2.37
C TYR A 1005 -0.60 44.76 -2.97
N ASN A 1006 -0.75 44.86 -4.29
CA ASN A 1006 -1.99 44.55 -4.99
C ASN A 1006 -2.37 43.06 -4.95
N SER A 1007 -1.50 42.19 -4.40
CA SER A 1007 -1.68 40.73 -4.34
C SER A 1007 -0.94 40.16 -3.13
N VAL A 1008 -1.56 40.22 -1.95
CA VAL A 1008 -1.01 39.65 -0.71
C VAL A 1008 -1.68 38.32 -0.42
N VAL A 1009 -0.96 37.20 -0.53
CA VAL A 1009 -1.50 35.87 -0.26
C VAL A 1009 -1.25 35.50 1.21
N VAL A 1010 -2.27 35.07 1.93
CA VAL A 1010 -2.17 34.67 3.35
C VAL A 1010 -2.44 33.17 3.49
N THR A 1011 -1.49 32.45 4.09
CA THR A 1011 -1.52 31.00 4.28
C THR A 1011 -0.92 30.60 5.64
N GLY A 1012 -1.01 29.31 5.99
CA GLY A 1012 -0.39 28.75 7.19
C GLY A 1012 -1.36 28.58 8.37
N GLY A 1013 -0.94 27.81 9.37
CA GLY A 1013 -1.81 27.36 10.47
C GLY A 1013 -2.35 28.48 11.37
N ASN A 1014 -1.57 29.53 11.65
CA ASN A 1014 -2.05 30.62 12.51
C ASN A 1014 -3.01 31.56 11.77
N SER A 1015 -3.02 31.54 10.42
CA SER A 1015 -4.01 32.29 9.63
C SER A 1015 -5.45 31.80 9.84
N LEU A 1016 -5.62 30.63 10.46
CA LEU A 1016 -6.90 30.05 10.83
C LEU A 1016 -7.47 30.63 12.13
N LEU A 1017 -6.71 31.43 12.89
CA LEU A 1017 -7.23 32.16 14.04
C LEU A 1017 -8.34 33.11 13.59
N SER A 1018 -9.47 33.08 14.31
CA SER A 1018 -10.60 33.96 14.01
C SER A 1018 -10.17 35.43 14.10
N GLY A 1019 -10.54 36.26 13.11
CA GLY A 1019 -10.15 37.67 13.02
C GLY A 1019 -8.72 37.94 12.54
N PHE A 1020 -7.88 36.92 12.30
CA PHE A 1020 -6.49 37.13 11.85
C PHE A 1020 -6.42 37.91 10.53
N VAL A 1021 -7.22 37.53 9.54
CA VAL A 1021 -7.20 38.14 8.20
C VAL A 1021 -7.70 39.59 8.27
N ASP A 1022 -8.79 39.85 8.99
CA ASP A 1022 -9.36 41.20 9.15
C ASP A 1022 -8.39 42.15 9.84
N ARG A 1023 -7.77 41.69 10.93
CA ARG A 1023 -6.71 42.45 11.62
C ARG A 1023 -5.51 42.72 10.72
N PHE A 1024 -5.07 41.72 9.98
CA PHE A 1024 -3.95 41.86 9.06
C PHE A 1024 -4.28 42.84 7.92
N ILE A 1025 -5.48 42.79 7.36
CA ILE A 1025 -5.98 43.76 6.37
C ILE A 1025 -5.89 45.18 6.94
N HIS A 1026 -6.38 45.39 8.16
CA HIS A 1026 -6.37 46.70 8.79
C HIS A 1026 -4.94 47.24 8.90
N GLU A 1027 -4.02 46.46 9.47
CA GLU A 1027 -2.67 46.94 9.76
C GLU A 1027 -1.79 47.13 8.51
N VAL A 1028 -1.92 46.26 7.51
CA VAL A 1028 -1.19 46.42 6.24
C VAL A 1028 -1.67 47.66 5.49
N ASN A 1029 -2.98 47.94 5.47
CA ASN A 1029 -3.52 49.15 4.86
C ASN A 1029 -3.03 50.43 5.55
N THR A 1030 -2.94 50.43 6.88
CA THR A 1030 -2.41 51.58 7.65
C THR A 1030 -0.93 51.84 7.36
N ARG A 1031 -0.14 50.79 7.09
CA ARG A 1031 1.30 50.88 6.86
C ARG A 1031 1.68 51.07 5.39
N SER A 1032 0.82 50.67 4.44
CA SER A 1032 1.08 50.84 3.00
C SER A 1032 1.08 52.32 2.59
N SER A 1033 1.89 52.70 1.60
CA SER A 1033 1.91 54.07 1.07
C SER A 1033 0.56 54.42 0.41
N SER A 1034 0.16 55.70 0.46
CA SER A 1034 -1.16 56.20 0.02
C SER A 1034 -1.56 55.88 -1.42
N ASN A 1035 -0.64 55.38 -2.25
CA ASN A 1035 -0.86 55.07 -3.67
C ASN A 1035 -1.04 53.57 -3.97
N ALA A 1036 -0.82 52.65 -3.01
CA ALA A 1036 -0.94 51.21 -3.23
C ALA A 1036 -2.30 50.68 -2.76
N LYS A 1037 -3.06 50.00 -3.65
CA LYS A 1037 -4.36 49.39 -3.31
C LYS A 1037 -4.14 47.95 -2.82
N VAL A 1038 -3.98 47.76 -1.52
CA VAL A 1038 -3.76 46.43 -0.95
C VAL A 1038 -4.94 45.50 -1.25
N LYS A 1039 -4.67 44.32 -1.82
CA LYS A 1039 -5.67 43.26 -1.96
C LYS A 1039 -5.14 41.99 -1.30
N ILE A 1040 -5.90 41.46 -0.35
CA ILE A 1040 -5.56 40.23 0.35
C ILE A 1040 -6.32 39.06 -0.26
N HIS A 1041 -5.58 37.99 -0.52
CA HIS A 1041 -6.02 36.72 -1.05
C HIS A 1041 -5.83 35.66 0.03
N SER A 1042 -6.93 35.12 0.52
CA SER A 1042 -6.94 33.99 1.44
C SER A 1042 -8.00 33.03 0.98
N ALA A 1043 -7.67 31.74 0.86
CA ALA A 1043 -8.65 30.74 0.47
C ALA A 1043 -9.82 30.69 1.48
N VAL A 1044 -11.02 30.39 0.99
CA VAL A 1044 -12.26 30.51 1.77
C VAL A 1044 -12.35 29.39 2.80
N THR A 1045 -11.90 28.19 2.46
CA THR A 1045 -11.95 27.04 3.36
C THR A 1045 -10.69 26.93 4.21
N ALA A 1046 -10.84 26.41 5.43
CA ALA A 1046 -9.69 26.15 6.32
C ALA A 1046 -8.72 25.12 5.73
N SER A 1047 -9.23 24.13 4.98
CA SER A 1047 -8.42 23.10 4.32
C SER A 1047 -7.53 23.68 3.23
N GLU A 1048 -8.08 24.53 2.34
CA GLU A 1048 -7.30 25.17 1.27
C GLU A 1048 -6.21 26.10 1.84
N ARG A 1049 -6.50 26.85 2.91
CA ARG A 1049 -5.50 27.68 3.60
C ARG A 1049 -4.41 26.86 4.31
N ARG A 1050 -4.78 25.68 4.83
CA ARG A 1050 -3.82 24.77 5.47
C ARG A 1050 -2.93 24.07 4.45
N PHE A 1051 -3.46 23.73 3.28
CA PHE A 1051 -2.81 22.94 2.23
C PHE A 1051 -2.32 23.77 1.05
N GLY A 1052 -2.23 25.09 1.15
CA GLY A 1052 -1.95 25.97 0.00
C GLY A 1052 -0.69 25.61 -0.81
N ALA A 1053 0.41 25.24 -0.15
CA ALA A 1053 1.63 24.78 -0.85
C ALA A 1053 1.42 23.43 -1.55
N TRP A 1054 0.77 22.47 -0.88
CA TRP A 1054 0.44 21.18 -1.46
C TRP A 1054 -0.52 21.30 -2.66
N ILE A 1055 -1.58 22.12 -2.55
CA ILE A 1055 -2.53 22.39 -3.65
C ILE A 1055 -1.80 23.03 -4.83
N GLY A 1056 -0.92 23.99 -4.57
CA GLY A 1056 -0.09 24.59 -5.61
C GLY A 1056 0.78 23.56 -6.34
N GLY A 1057 1.37 22.63 -5.59
CA GLY A 1057 2.14 21.52 -6.15
C GLY A 1057 1.27 20.56 -6.97
N SER A 1058 0.05 20.26 -6.51
CA SER A 1058 -0.93 19.39 -7.19
C SER A 1058 -1.33 19.97 -8.54
N ILE A 1059 -1.65 21.27 -8.57
CA ILE A 1059 -2.00 21.98 -9.81
C ILE A 1059 -0.78 22.01 -10.74
N LEU A 1060 0.39 22.43 -10.24
CA LEU A 1060 1.60 22.60 -11.05
C LEU A 1060 2.04 21.28 -11.71
N ALA A 1061 2.07 20.19 -10.95
CA ALA A 1061 2.48 18.87 -11.43
C ALA A 1061 1.47 18.24 -12.41
N SER A 1062 0.22 18.70 -12.45
CA SER A 1062 -0.80 18.22 -13.40
C SER A 1062 -0.77 18.92 -14.76
N LEU A 1063 0.02 19.99 -14.92
CA LEU A 1063 0.03 20.75 -16.18
C LEU A 1063 0.82 20.01 -17.26
N ALA A 1064 0.24 19.89 -18.46
CA ALA A 1064 0.89 19.22 -19.60
C ALA A 1064 2.23 19.85 -19.99
N ASN A 1065 2.38 21.18 -19.86
CA ASN A 1065 3.62 21.89 -20.15
C ASN A 1065 4.69 21.75 -19.06
N PHE A 1066 4.35 21.22 -17.88
CA PHE A 1066 5.30 21.01 -16.78
C PHE A 1066 6.22 19.81 -17.03
N GLN A 1067 5.89 18.92 -17.96
CA GLN A 1067 6.66 17.70 -18.24
C GLN A 1067 8.14 17.97 -18.61
N GLN A 1068 8.46 19.14 -19.17
CA GLN A 1068 9.83 19.52 -19.54
C GLN A 1068 10.68 19.99 -18.34
N MET A 1069 10.04 20.30 -17.21
CA MET A 1069 10.69 20.85 -16.01
C MET A 1069 11.29 19.77 -15.11
N TRP A 1070 10.81 18.53 -15.23
CA TRP A 1070 11.31 17.40 -14.46
C TRP A 1070 12.82 17.20 -14.64
N ILE A 1071 13.50 16.89 -13.53
CA ILE A 1071 14.82 16.28 -13.56
C ILE A 1071 14.58 14.80 -13.79
N SER A 1072 14.98 14.28 -14.95
CA SER A 1072 14.92 12.83 -15.20
C SER A 1072 16.07 12.10 -14.52
N LYS A 1073 15.89 10.80 -14.27
CA LYS A 1073 16.98 9.95 -13.75
C LYS A 1073 18.24 10.00 -14.63
N GLN A 1074 18.08 10.05 -15.95
CA GLN A 1074 19.19 10.17 -16.88
C GLN A 1074 19.97 11.48 -16.67
N GLU A 1075 19.26 12.62 -16.59
CA GLU A 1075 19.91 13.92 -16.36
C GLU A 1075 20.61 13.99 -14.99
N TYR A 1076 20.06 13.31 -13.97
CA TYR A 1076 20.71 13.15 -12.68
C TYR A 1076 21.99 12.31 -12.77
N GLU A 1077 21.98 11.18 -13.49
CA GLU A 1077 23.17 10.34 -13.68
C GLU A 1077 24.30 11.06 -14.44
N GLU A 1078 23.95 11.95 -15.38
CA GLU A 1078 24.91 12.74 -16.16
C GLU A 1078 25.50 13.92 -15.37
N THR A 1079 24.68 14.65 -14.60
CA THR A 1079 25.07 15.91 -13.95
C THR A 1079 25.33 15.77 -12.45
N GLY A 1080 24.83 14.71 -11.83
CA GLY A 1080 24.79 14.49 -10.38
C GLY A 1080 23.82 15.41 -9.66
N ARG A 1081 23.82 15.32 -8.31
CA ARG A 1081 22.91 16.05 -7.41
C ARG A 1081 22.85 17.57 -7.58
N GLY A 1082 23.89 18.20 -8.14
CA GLY A 1082 23.92 19.64 -8.41
C GLY A 1082 22.93 20.11 -9.49
N ILE A 1083 22.31 19.19 -10.23
CA ILE A 1083 21.32 19.52 -11.27
C ILE A 1083 20.09 20.26 -10.72
N VAL A 1084 19.73 20.03 -9.45
CA VAL A 1084 18.57 20.66 -8.81
C VAL A 1084 18.69 22.19 -8.80
N GLU A 1085 19.89 22.73 -8.62
CA GLU A 1085 20.11 24.19 -8.65
C GLU A 1085 19.96 24.79 -10.04
N LYS A 1086 20.09 23.98 -11.10
CA LYS A 1086 19.95 24.44 -12.49
C LYS A 1086 18.50 24.36 -12.98
N LYS A 1087 17.78 23.29 -12.64
CA LYS A 1087 16.40 23.04 -13.12
C LYS A 1087 15.30 23.53 -12.17
N CYS A 1088 15.59 23.65 -10.87
CA CYS A 1088 14.62 24.05 -9.85
C CYS A 1088 15.07 25.37 -9.20
N PRO A 1089 14.73 26.55 -9.76
CA PRO A 1089 15.26 27.84 -9.31
C PRO A 1089 14.69 28.40 -7.99
#